data_AF-Q13AK0-F1
#
_entry.id   AF-Q13AK0-F1
#
_cell.length_a   1.000
_cell.length_b   1.000
_cell.length_c   1.000
_cell.angle_alpha   90.00
_cell.angle_beta   90.00
_cell.angle_gamma   90.00
#
_symmetry.space_group_name_H-M   'P 1'
#
loop_
_entity.id
_entity.type
_entity.pdbx_description
1 polymer ?
#
loop_
_entity_poly.entity_id
_entity_poly.type
_entity_poly.pdbx_seq_one_letter_code
_entity_poly.pdbx_strand_id
1 'polypeptide(L)'
;MAGGAEATARNERIPGETAQKTAAAVAGGSATTLLLNEHDMLAEEETFLWPKQRPTYRAGLALSGGGVRAATVALGVLEGLASRSLLQRMHYMSTVSGGGYIGSALSWFWCQRRVEAETALAKDPKPDIPRFGADSASFPFQSAMENPPPLQEAAARNLTFLRQHGSYLTSGDGIGFAGLIMAVLRTVLLSLAVWVPLLVALFLGVEALDHWWSGAQINGELAKTCQEATGVAALGCRPSFKVLLTVAAVIGIAFFAGTVLFAFLSRMIPPATGAPAGRRSYSLIAITTLGGLALLVHAATLFGRLYPPQPGIGAQIALEFLGVGGAWMFAWAEFFSPSNRGYFLRRTFERLSNYLVPNAVALTFIGALPIIVGSLKPDPSGPALLFALGPIGSVIALLSGVATALYGYYVKAKGIIPGIPGQLLAVAGSLLFMSGLLLFSFVIARILFQGEISQWVLIACLVLFLLAILVGMFGSINATGLHRFYRDRLMETFMPMTDAVDKGAARESDVADTLTVANVLRGAEERGDRPYHLVNAHAIMVNEDDNPKVALRGGDNFLISPAIIGSAATGWMRTSDYLRLQGPLTLASAMAASGAAANANAGYIGTGVTRDRFLSAVMSILNIRLGLWVTNPWKLAQTTSSSRSRRARVPTYFRPGLTSGILGFGHHRKARFLELSDGGHFENLGLYELVRRRLDLIIVVDAEQDKQINLSALVSSSNRIKEDFKTVIRFLPGKGPEVFLGEETKDKYPHGLALAKSPFLVAEIDYPAKDGAGPAKVGASPAKTGLLIYMKSTIVQGLDFATLGYRAINADFPHQTTVDQFFDPDQFQAYRDLGRNSCSIMATTLDLATNFDNPAELLKRYQDWKPGT
;
A
#
# COMPACT_ATOMS: atom_id res chain seq x y z
N MET A 1 37.19 42.00 -46.35
CA MET A 1 37.29 42.97 -45.24
C MET A 1 36.05 42.84 -44.38
N ALA A 2 36.24 43.04 -43.07
CA ALA A 2 35.45 42.53 -41.97
C ALA A 2 34.07 43.20 -41.74
N GLY A 3 33.28 42.54 -40.88
CA GLY A 3 32.16 43.09 -40.09
C GLY A 3 30.82 42.51 -40.53
N GLY A 4 29.98 41.92 -39.69
CA GLY A 4 29.95 41.69 -38.24
C GLY A 4 28.61 40.95 -37.99
N ALA A 5 28.64 39.90 -37.18
CA ALA A 5 27.49 39.04 -36.94
C ALA A 5 26.61 39.61 -35.82
N GLU A 6 25.31 39.77 -36.10
CA GLU A 6 24.27 39.99 -35.08
C GLU A 6 23.20 38.91 -35.26
N ALA A 7 23.21 37.94 -34.33
CA ALA A 7 22.29 36.82 -34.31
C ALA A 7 21.00 37.22 -33.58
N THR A 8 19.90 37.30 -34.31
CA THR A 8 18.53 37.32 -33.74
C THR A 8 17.89 35.96 -33.97
N ALA A 9 17.65 35.25 -32.86
CA ALA A 9 17.01 33.95 -32.82
C ALA A 9 15.54 34.05 -33.31
N ARG A 10 15.23 33.42 -34.45
CA ARG A 10 13.86 33.13 -34.87
C ARG A 10 13.47 31.74 -34.37
N ASN A 11 12.40 31.73 -33.58
CA ASN A 11 11.75 30.57 -33.00
C ASN A 11 10.83 29.93 -34.07
N GLU A 12 11.29 28.87 -34.75
CA GLU A 12 10.46 28.11 -35.68
C GLU A 12 9.65 27.04 -34.93
N ARG A 13 8.33 27.17 -35.02
CA ARG A 13 7.35 26.23 -34.45
C ARG A 13 7.32 24.94 -35.26
N ILE A 14 7.44 23.81 -34.56
CA ILE A 14 7.20 22.46 -35.08
C ILE A 14 5.67 22.26 -35.29
N PRO A 15 5.21 21.74 -36.43
CA PRO A 15 3.78 21.62 -36.75
C PRO A 15 3.15 20.40 -36.08
N GLY A 16 2.57 20.59 -34.89
CA GLY A 16 1.80 19.57 -34.15
C GLY A 16 0.36 19.98 -33.82
N GLU A 17 -0.06 21.20 -34.15
CA GLU A 17 -1.30 21.80 -33.64
C GLU A 17 -2.55 21.51 -34.51
N THR A 18 -2.38 21.05 -35.75
CA THR A 18 -3.49 20.90 -36.70
C THR A 18 -4.18 19.53 -36.64
N ALA A 19 -3.50 18.47 -36.20
CA ALA A 19 -4.10 17.14 -36.05
C ALA A 19 -4.99 17.00 -34.80
N GLN A 20 -4.85 17.93 -33.83
CA GLN A 20 -5.64 17.92 -32.60
C GLN A 20 -7.03 18.57 -32.78
N LYS A 21 -7.24 19.35 -33.85
CA LYS A 21 -8.51 20.02 -34.12
C LYS A 21 -9.52 19.15 -34.90
N THR A 22 -9.08 18.15 -35.64
CA THR A 22 -9.98 17.26 -36.40
C THR A 22 -10.57 16.13 -35.56
N ALA A 23 -9.93 15.73 -34.45
CA ALA A 23 -10.53 14.79 -33.49
C ALA A 23 -11.60 15.42 -32.57
N ALA A 24 -11.58 16.76 -32.42
CA ALA A 24 -12.51 17.48 -31.56
C ALA A 24 -13.87 17.76 -32.21
N ALA A 25 -14.00 17.60 -33.54
CA ALA A 25 -15.21 17.98 -34.29
C ALA A 25 -16.26 16.88 -34.47
N VAL A 26 -16.01 15.65 -33.98
CA VAL A 26 -16.99 14.54 -34.01
C VAL A 26 -17.68 14.34 -32.64
N ALA A 27 -17.21 15.01 -31.58
CA ALA A 27 -17.79 14.93 -30.24
C ALA A 27 -18.84 16.04 -30.00
N GLY A 28 -19.91 16.03 -30.80
CA GLY A 28 -21.12 16.80 -30.48
C GLY A 28 -22.02 16.01 -29.53
N GLY A 29 -21.93 16.24 -28.22
CA GLY A 29 -22.92 15.69 -27.27
C GLY A 29 -22.50 15.70 -25.79
N SER A 30 -23.19 16.51 -25.00
CA SER A 30 -23.24 16.53 -23.52
C SER A 30 -21.95 16.85 -22.76
N ALA A 31 -22.05 17.69 -21.72
CA ALA A 31 -20.97 17.94 -20.78
C ALA A 31 -20.53 16.60 -20.15
N THR A 32 -19.39 16.07 -20.57
CA THR A 32 -18.94 14.74 -20.13
C THR A 32 -18.53 14.80 -18.67
N THR A 33 -19.24 14.08 -17.81
CA THR A 33 -18.90 13.96 -16.38
C THR A 33 -17.50 13.36 -16.26
N LEU A 34 -16.58 14.05 -15.60
CA LEU A 34 -15.19 13.58 -15.41
C LEU A 34 -15.11 12.26 -14.64
N LEU A 35 -16.06 12.02 -13.73
CA LEU A 35 -16.14 10.81 -12.93
C LEU A 35 -17.16 9.83 -13.52
N LEU A 36 -16.71 8.64 -13.84
CA LEU A 36 -17.48 7.55 -14.46
C LEU A 36 -17.96 6.57 -13.38
N ASN A 37 -19.20 6.11 -13.51
CA ASN A 37 -19.69 4.93 -12.79
C ASN A 37 -19.23 3.64 -13.49
N GLU A 38 -19.57 2.46 -12.94
CA GLU A 38 -19.15 1.17 -13.52
C GLU A 38 -19.64 0.97 -14.96
N HIS A 39 -20.90 1.32 -15.26
CA HIS A 39 -21.48 1.15 -16.59
C HIS A 39 -20.75 2.01 -17.62
N ASP A 40 -20.58 3.30 -17.30
CA ASP A 40 -19.94 4.27 -18.21
C ASP A 40 -18.45 3.97 -18.37
N MET A 41 -17.80 3.50 -17.31
CA MET A 41 -16.40 3.06 -17.36
C MET A 41 -16.20 1.88 -18.32
N LEU A 42 -17.06 0.86 -18.25
CA LEU A 42 -16.98 -0.30 -19.14
C LEU A 42 -17.28 0.11 -20.59
N ALA A 43 -18.27 0.98 -20.81
CA ALA A 43 -18.59 1.47 -22.15
C ALA A 43 -17.44 2.29 -22.78
N GLU A 44 -16.80 3.14 -21.97
CA GLU A 44 -15.64 3.94 -22.39
C GLU A 44 -14.43 3.05 -22.74
N GLU A 45 -14.15 2.02 -21.93
CA GLU A 45 -13.11 1.04 -22.23
C GLU A 45 -13.42 0.25 -23.51
N GLU A 46 -14.65 -0.23 -23.68
CA GLU A 46 -15.06 -0.98 -24.87
C GLU A 46 -14.93 -0.12 -26.14
N THR A 47 -15.28 1.16 -26.07
CA THR A 47 -15.12 2.10 -27.18
C THR A 47 -13.64 2.31 -27.52
N PHE A 48 -12.76 2.37 -26.50
CA PHE A 48 -11.32 2.49 -26.69
C PHE A 48 -10.71 1.25 -27.36
N LEU A 49 -11.15 0.05 -26.98
CA LEU A 49 -10.61 -1.21 -27.48
C LEU A 49 -11.20 -1.63 -28.83
N TRP A 50 -12.48 -1.34 -29.05
CA TRP A 50 -13.25 -1.82 -30.21
C TRP A 50 -14.17 -0.71 -30.75
N PRO A 51 -13.62 0.38 -31.29
CA PRO A 51 -14.40 1.53 -31.76
C PRO A 51 -15.36 1.20 -32.91
N LYS A 52 -15.09 0.12 -33.66
CA LYS A 52 -15.91 -0.33 -34.79
C LYS A 52 -16.88 -1.42 -34.40
N GLN A 53 -16.37 -2.53 -33.87
CA GLN A 53 -17.16 -3.71 -33.53
C GLN A 53 -16.52 -4.47 -32.38
N ARG A 54 -17.31 -4.69 -31.33
CA ARG A 54 -16.93 -5.52 -30.19
C ARG A 54 -16.93 -7.01 -30.57
N PRO A 55 -15.92 -7.79 -30.17
CA PRO A 55 -15.89 -9.23 -30.41
C PRO A 55 -16.99 -9.94 -29.61
N THR A 56 -17.60 -10.94 -30.24
CA THR A 56 -18.65 -11.78 -29.63
C THR A 56 -18.11 -12.66 -28.52
N TYR A 57 -16.87 -13.14 -28.69
CA TYR A 57 -16.13 -13.93 -27.72
C TYR A 57 -14.99 -13.11 -27.13
N ARG A 58 -14.85 -13.09 -25.80
CA ARG A 58 -13.77 -12.36 -25.12
C ARG A 58 -13.05 -13.24 -24.13
N ALA A 59 -11.73 -13.28 -24.25
CA ALA A 59 -10.84 -14.06 -23.41
C ALA A 59 -9.88 -13.16 -22.62
N GLY A 60 -9.49 -13.58 -21.42
CA GLY A 60 -8.56 -12.85 -20.57
C GLY A 60 -7.57 -13.76 -19.85
N LEU A 61 -6.39 -13.21 -19.57
CA LEU A 61 -5.33 -13.83 -18.80
C LEU A 61 -5.15 -13.09 -17.48
N ALA A 62 -5.18 -13.80 -16.36
CA ALA A 62 -4.91 -13.26 -15.03
C ALA A 62 -3.54 -13.77 -14.54
N LEU A 63 -2.66 -12.85 -14.15
CA LEU A 63 -1.32 -13.17 -13.64
C LEU A 63 -1.23 -12.75 -12.17
N SER A 64 -1.06 -13.73 -11.29
CA SER A 64 -1.10 -13.50 -9.85
C SER A 64 0.12 -12.74 -9.31
N GLY A 65 -0.01 -12.24 -8.10
CA GLY A 65 1.11 -11.71 -7.31
C GLY A 65 2.03 -12.77 -6.72
N GLY A 66 3.12 -12.34 -6.11
CA GLY A 66 4.14 -13.21 -5.51
C GLY A 66 5.60 -12.80 -5.78
N GLY A 67 5.84 -11.56 -6.21
CA GLY A 67 7.17 -11.03 -6.53
C GLY A 67 7.82 -11.70 -7.75
N VAL A 68 9.16 -11.72 -7.78
CA VAL A 68 9.93 -12.28 -8.90
C VAL A 68 9.57 -13.74 -9.22
N ARG A 69 9.22 -14.55 -8.20
CA ARG A 69 8.72 -15.92 -8.41
C ARG A 69 7.51 -15.96 -9.35
N ALA A 70 6.50 -15.16 -9.04
CA ALA A 70 5.27 -15.12 -9.83
C ALA A 70 5.51 -14.56 -11.23
N ALA A 71 6.38 -13.55 -11.35
CA ALA A 71 6.80 -13.02 -12.65
C ALA A 71 7.45 -14.10 -13.53
N THR A 72 8.29 -14.96 -12.94
CA THR A 72 9.05 -15.99 -13.64
C THR A 72 8.18 -17.17 -14.08
N VAL A 73 7.27 -17.64 -13.21
CA VAL A 73 6.28 -18.66 -13.61
C VAL A 73 5.36 -18.13 -14.70
N ALA A 74 4.86 -16.90 -14.54
CA ALA A 74 4.00 -16.26 -15.54
C ALA A 74 4.72 -16.07 -16.88
N LEU A 75 6.01 -15.70 -16.88
CA LEU A 75 6.84 -15.64 -18.09
C LEU A 75 6.84 -16.99 -18.83
N GLY A 76 7.07 -18.10 -18.12
CA GLY A 76 7.03 -19.43 -18.73
C GLY A 76 5.68 -19.77 -19.36
N VAL A 77 4.58 -19.41 -18.69
CA VAL A 77 3.22 -19.59 -19.24
C VAL A 77 3.00 -18.71 -20.46
N LEU A 78 3.38 -17.43 -20.41
CA LEU A 78 3.26 -16.47 -21.52
C LEU A 78 4.03 -16.95 -22.75
N GLU A 79 5.24 -17.46 -22.57
CA GLU A 79 6.05 -18.09 -23.63
C GLU A 79 5.35 -19.34 -24.19
N GLY A 80 4.79 -20.18 -23.32
CA GLY A 80 4.01 -21.36 -23.72
C GLY A 80 2.76 -21.03 -24.54
N LEU A 81 2.08 -19.92 -24.23
CA LEU A 81 0.94 -19.41 -24.98
C LEU A 81 1.36 -18.76 -26.31
N ALA A 82 2.42 -17.95 -26.31
CA ALA A 82 2.92 -17.28 -27.51
C ALA A 82 3.45 -18.27 -28.56
N SER A 83 4.22 -19.27 -28.14
CA SER A 83 4.72 -20.35 -29.03
C SER A 83 3.61 -21.15 -29.73
N ARG A 84 2.38 -21.10 -29.20
CA ARG A 84 1.18 -21.76 -29.75
C ARG A 84 0.20 -20.78 -30.40
N SER A 85 0.58 -19.52 -30.59
CA SER A 85 -0.31 -18.46 -31.12
C SER A 85 -1.60 -18.28 -30.31
N LEU A 86 -1.58 -18.60 -29.02
CA LEU A 86 -2.73 -18.44 -28.10
C LEU A 86 -2.72 -17.08 -27.42
N LEU A 87 -1.55 -16.49 -27.17
CA LEU A 87 -1.45 -15.20 -26.48
C LEU A 87 -2.13 -14.07 -27.29
N GLN A 88 -2.00 -14.10 -28.62
CA GLN A 88 -2.64 -13.13 -29.53
C GLN A 88 -4.18 -13.26 -29.59
N ARG A 89 -4.75 -14.35 -29.06
CA ARG A 89 -6.21 -14.54 -28.96
C ARG A 89 -6.78 -13.96 -27.66
N MET A 90 -5.91 -13.54 -26.74
CA MET A 90 -6.32 -12.91 -25.48
C MET A 90 -6.67 -11.44 -25.71
N HIS A 91 -7.80 -11.01 -25.15
CA HIS A 91 -8.26 -9.64 -25.25
C HIS A 91 -7.79 -8.79 -24.07
N TYR A 92 -7.66 -9.41 -22.89
CA TYR A 92 -7.25 -8.76 -21.65
C TYR A 92 -6.10 -9.51 -20.98
N MET A 93 -5.21 -8.76 -20.32
CA MET A 93 -4.21 -9.28 -19.40
C MET A 93 -4.33 -8.50 -18.09
N SER A 94 -4.81 -9.15 -17.03
CA SER A 94 -4.99 -8.57 -15.71
C SER A 94 -3.88 -9.04 -14.78
N THR A 95 -3.19 -8.10 -14.15
CA THR A 95 -1.96 -8.43 -13.42
C THR A 95 -1.95 -7.85 -12.01
N VAL A 96 -1.33 -8.57 -11.09
CA VAL A 96 -1.08 -8.15 -9.71
C VAL A 96 0.39 -8.37 -9.38
N SER A 97 1.05 -7.40 -8.74
CA SER A 97 2.39 -7.56 -8.13
C SER A 97 3.40 -8.19 -9.10
N GLY A 98 3.95 -9.37 -8.79
CA GLY A 98 4.87 -10.11 -9.66
C GLY A 98 4.34 -10.37 -11.09
N GLY A 99 3.06 -10.71 -11.25
CA GLY A 99 2.42 -10.77 -12.57
C GLY A 99 2.42 -9.41 -13.29
N GLY A 100 2.38 -8.32 -12.52
CA GLY A 100 2.54 -6.96 -13.01
C GLY A 100 3.95 -6.68 -13.54
N TYR A 101 4.99 -7.30 -12.97
CA TYR A 101 6.36 -7.10 -13.44
C TYR A 101 6.51 -7.58 -14.88
N ILE A 102 6.12 -8.84 -15.14
CA ILE A 102 6.21 -9.41 -16.48
C ILE A 102 5.15 -8.86 -17.44
N GLY A 103 3.94 -8.57 -16.95
CA GLY A 103 2.91 -7.95 -17.79
C GLY A 103 3.29 -6.56 -18.25
N SER A 104 3.91 -5.75 -17.38
CA SER A 104 4.42 -4.43 -17.76
C SER A 104 5.66 -4.53 -18.64
N ALA A 105 6.50 -5.56 -18.48
CA ALA A 105 7.58 -5.86 -19.41
C ALA A 105 7.06 -6.14 -20.83
N LEU A 106 6.00 -6.94 -20.98
CA LEU A 106 5.37 -7.16 -22.28
C LEU A 106 4.81 -5.86 -22.87
N SER A 107 4.05 -5.09 -22.08
CA SER A 107 3.54 -3.78 -22.48
C SER A 107 4.64 -2.82 -22.93
N TRP A 108 5.82 -2.87 -22.28
CA TRP A 108 7.01 -2.13 -22.66
C TRP A 108 7.54 -2.56 -24.04
N PHE A 109 7.80 -3.85 -24.23
CA PHE A 109 8.34 -4.37 -25.49
C PHE A 109 7.35 -4.26 -26.66
N TRP A 110 6.05 -4.20 -26.38
CA TRP A 110 4.99 -3.95 -27.35
C TRP A 110 4.81 -2.47 -27.70
N CYS A 111 5.34 -1.53 -26.91
CA CYS A 111 5.04 -0.12 -27.08
C CYS A 111 5.72 0.46 -28.34
N GLN A 112 4.93 1.01 -29.27
CA GLN A 112 5.49 1.62 -30.48
C GLN A 112 6.31 2.88 -30.15
N ARG A 113 5.87 3.66 -29.16
CA ARG A 113 6.61 4.87 -28.74
C ARG A 113 7.96 4.56 -28.14
N ARG A 114 8.13 3.39 -27.52
CA ARG A 114 9.45 2.91 -27.07
C ARG A 114 10.39 2.85 -28.27
N VAL A 115 9.97 2.16 -29.34
CA VAL A 115 10.76 1.99 -30.56
C VAL A 115 11.13 3.36 -31.15
N GLU A 116 10.15 4.27 -31.28
CA GLU A 116 10.38 5.63 -31.77
C GLU A 116 11.37 6.42 -30.90
N ALA A 117 11.22 6.36 -29.58
CA ALA A 117 12.05 7.10 -28.65
C ALA A 117 13.48 6.55 -28.54
N GLU A 118 13.65 5.22 -28.49
CA GLU A 118 14.98 4.60 -28.49
C GLU A 118 15.71 4.87 -29.81
N THR A 119 15.01 4.81 -30.94
CA THR A 119 15.58 5.16 -32.26
C THR A 119 16.05 6.62 -32.29
N ALA A 120 15.30 7.55 -31.69
CA ALA A 120 15.68 8.95 -31.62
C ALA A 120 16.87 9.23 -30.69
N LEU A 121 17.08 8.39 -29.67
CA LEU A 121 18.20 8.50 -28.72
C LEU A 121 19.48 7.80 -29.19
N ALA A 122 19.36 6.90 -30.16
CA ALA A 122 20.49 6.09 -30.58
C ALA A 122 21.56 6.93 -31.29
N LYS A 123 22.82 6.69 -30.89
CA LYS A 123 23.99 7.41 -31.43
C LYS A 123 24.41 6.91 -32.81
N ASP A 124 24.07 5.67 -33.15
CA ASP A 124 24.33 5.07 -34.45
C ASP A 124 23.15 5.41 -35.39
N PRO A 125 23.38 5.83 -36.65
CA PRO A 125 22.32 6.10 -37.62
C PRO A 125 21.52 4.86 -38.09
N LYS A 126 21.87 3.63 -37.69
CA LYS A 126 21.15 2.39 -38.08
C LYS A 126 20.84 1.39 -36.94
N PRO A 127 20.34 1.78 -35.77
CA PRO A 127 19.93 0.80 -34.78
C PRO A 127 18.57 0.24 -35.21
N ASP A 128 18.53 -1.03 -35.61
CA ASP A 128 17.26 -1.73 -35.81
C ASP A 128 16.68 -2.07 -34.43
N ILE A 129 15.97 -1.12 -33.82
CA ILE A 129 15.31 -1.34 -32.53
C ILE A 129 14.17 -2.35 -32.76
N PRO A 130 14.25 -3.56 -32.17
CA PRO A 130 13.32 -4.63 -32.48
C PRO A 130 11.90 -4.30 -32.01
N ARG A 131 10.93 -4.54 -32.90
CA ARG A 131 9.50 -4.45 -32.61
C ARG A 131 8.97 -5.84 -32.27
N PHE A 132 8.52 -6.01 -31.03
CA PHE A 132 7.98 -7.28 -30.54
C PHE A 132 6.44 -7.31 -30.54
N GLY A 133 5.89 -8.51 -30.50
CA GLY A 133 4.46 -8.80 -30.51
C GLY A 133 4.09 -9.97 -29.62
N ALA A 134 2.90 -10.54 -29.85
CA ALA A 134 2.33 -11.62 -29.03
C ALA A 134 2.38 -13.00 -29.72
N ASP A 135 2.82 -13.05 -30.97
CA ASP A 135 2.99 -14.28 -31.75
C ASP A 135 4.34 -14.96 -31.48
N SER A 136 4.51 -16.18 -31.97
CA SER A 136 5.72 -16.98 -31.75
C SER A 136 6.98 -16.40 -32.38
N ALA A 137 6.87 -15.67 -33.50
CA ALA A 137 8.02 -15.10 -34.19
C ALA A 137 8.52 -13.82 -33.52
N SER A 138 7.62 -13.06 -32.89
CA SER A 138 7.91 -11.73 -32.34
C SER A 138 7.77 -11.63 -30.81
N PHE A 139 7.56 -12.72 -30.08
CA PHE A 139 7.51 -12.69 -28.61
C PHE A 139 8.86 -12.24 -28.01
N PRO A 140 8.90 -11.31 -27.04
CA PRO A 140 10.13 -10.66 -26.59
C PRO A 140 11.07 -11.51 -25.73
N PHE A 141 10.65 -12.71 -25.30
CA PHE A 141 11.46 -13.57 -24.41
C PHE A 141 11.44 -15.02 -24.92
N GLN A 142 12.51 -15.47 -25.56
CA GLN A 142 12.57 -16.81 -26.16
C GLN A 142 13.89 -17.48 -25.85
N SER A 143 13.90 -18.81 -25.72
CA SER A 143 15.17 -19.54 -25.63
C SER A 143 16.00 -19.36 -26.90
N ALA A 144 17.33 -19.33 -26.76
CA ALA A 144 18.23 -19.31 -27.90
C ALA A 144 18.01 -20.54 -28.79
N MET A 145 18.05 -20.33 -30.11
CA MET A 145 17.94 -21.37 -31.13
C MET A 145 19.21 -21.40 -31.99
N GLU A 146 19.40 -22.49 -32.72
CA GLU A 146 20.47 -22.60 -33.71
C GLU A 146 20.08 -21.80 -34.97
N ASN A 147 20.92 -20.83 -35.36
CA ASN A 147 20.69 -19.89 -36.47
C ASN A 147 19.35 -19.11 -36.40
N PRO A 148 19.12 -18.31 -35.34
CA PRO A 148 17.88 -17.57 -35.18
C PRO A 148 17.79 -16.38 -36.14
N PRO A 149 16.60 -16.04 -36.65
CA PRO A 149 16.32 -14.73 -37.22
C PRO A 149 16.70 -13.60 -36.24
N PRO A 150 17.07 -12.40 -36.73
CA PRO A 150 17.55 -11.30 -35.88
C PRO A 150 16.61 -10.93 -34.71
N LEU A 151 15.29 -10.96 -34.94
CA LEU A 151 14.30 -10.64 -33.91
C LEU A 151 14.26 -11.68 -32.78
N GLN A 152 14.40 -12.96 -33.12
CA GLN A 152 14.44 -14.04 -32.13
C GLN A 152 15.77 -14.07 -31.37
N GLU A 153 16.87 -13.67 -32.03
CA GLU A 153 18.15 -13.46 -31.37
C GLU A 153 18.04 -12.34 -30.31
N ALA A 154 17.39 -11.22 -30.64
CA ALA A 154 17.11 -10.15 -29.69
C ALA A 154 16.20 -10.62 -28.54
N ALA A 155 15.19 -11.44 -28.83
CA ALA A 155 14.33 -12.04 -27.80
C ALA A 155 15.10 -12.96 -26.83
N ALA A 156 16.10 -13.70 -27.34
CA ALA A 156 16.98 -14.52 -26.51
C ALA A 156 17.93 -13.69 -25.63
N ARG A 157 18.41 -12.54 -26.14
CA ARG A 157 19.17 -11.59 -25.32
C ARG A 157 18.33 -10.99 -24.20
N ASN A 158 17.09 -10.57 -24.48
CA ASN A 158 16.16 -10.08 -23.46
C ASN A 158 15.91 -11.10 -22.35
N LEU A 159 15.66 -12.36 -22.72
CA LEU A 159 15.46 -13.44 -21.75
C LEU A 159 16.72 -13.69 -20.91
N THR A 160 17.89 -13.70 -21.55
CA THR A 160 19.17 -13.90 -20.86
C THR A 160 19.44 -12.76 -19.88
N PHE A 161 19.16 -11.52 -20.28
CA PHE A 161 19.25 -10.34 -19.42
C PHE A 161 18.34 -10.48 -18.20
N LEU A 162 17.06 -10.81 -18.41
CA LEU A 162 16.10 -10.94 -17.31
C LEU A 162 16.51 -12.06 -16.33
N ARG A 163 17.04 -13.17 -16.84
CA ARG A 163 17.56 -14.28 -16.02
C ARG A 163 18.79 -13.87 -15.20
N GLN A 164 19.70 -13.07 -15.76
CA GLN A 164 20.90 -12.59 -15.07
C GLN A 164 20.60 -11.52 -14.02
N HIS A 165 19.49 -10.77 -14.20
CA HIS A 165 19.04 -9.71 -13.30
C HIS A 165 17.82 -10.11 -12.47
N GLY A 166 17.59 -11.42 -12.25
CA GLY A 166 16.51 -11.93 -11.39
C GLY A 166 16.61 -11.42 -9.94
N SER A 167 17.82 -11.05 -9.51
CA SER A 167 18.12 -10.41 -8.23
C SER A 167 18.01 -8.88 -8.28
N TYR A 168 16.90 -8.39 -8.85
CA TYR A 168 16.71 -7.00 -9.29
C TYR A 168 16.96 -5.91 -8.23
N LEU A 169 16.84 -6.21 -6.93
CA LEU A 169 17.13 -5.24 -5.87
C LEU A 169 18.63 -4.97 -5.68
N THR A 170 19.49 -5.85 -6.20
CA THR A 170 20.95 -5.83 -5.99
C THR A 170 21.77 -6.11 -7.26
N SER A 171 21.11 -6.24 -8.41
CA SER A 171 21.77 -6.43 -9.70
C SER A 171 21.66 -5.16 -10.55
N GLY A 172 22.79 -4.68 -11.07
CA GLY A 172 22.84 -3.53 -11.99
C GLY A 172 23.82 -2.43 -11.57
N ASP A 173 24.59 -1.93 -12.54
CA ASP A 173 25.42 -0.71 -12.46
C ASP A 173 26.24 -0.49 -11.16
N GLY A 174 26.78 -1.57 -10.58
CA GLY A 174 27.56 -1.53 -9.34
C GLY A 174 26.74 -1.43 -8.04
N ILE A 175 25.40 -1.48 -8.13
CA ILE A 175 24.48 -1.34 -6.99
C ILE A 175 24.22 -2.71 -6.37
N GLY A 176 25.10 -3.13 -5.47
CA GLY A 176 24.92 -4.35 -4.66
C GLY A 176 24.10 -4.12 -3.37
N PHE A 177 24.19 -5.08 -2.45
CA PHE A 177 23.50 -5.03 -1.15
C PHE A 177 23.80 -3.76 -0.33
N ALA A 178 25.02 -3.23 -0.43
CA ALA A 178 25.41 -1.96 0.19
C ALA A 178 24.57 -0.78 -0.33
N GLY A 179 24.25 -0.76 -1.63
CA GLY A 179 23.40 0.28 -2.23
C GLY A 179 21.96 0.22 -1.72
N LEU A 180 21.41 -0.99 -1.51
CA LEU A 180 20.10 -1.18 -0.88
C LEU A 180 20.10 -0.66 0.57
N ILE A 181 21.13 -0.99 1.37
CA ILE A 181 21.30 -0.46 2.73
C ILE A 181 21.34 1.07 2.69
N MET A 182 22.14 1.65 1.81
CA MET A 182 22.25 3.09 1.67
C MET A 182 20.94 3.75 1.22
N ALA A 183 20.13 3.10 0.38
CA ALA A 183 18.81 3.61 0.00
C ALA A 183 17.85 3.66 1.20
N VAL A 184 17.86 2.62 2.06
CA VAL A 184 17.09 2.60 3.31
C VAL A 184 17.58 3.68 4.28
N LEU A 185 18.89 3.74 4.54
CA LEU A 185 19.48 4.75 5.42
C LEU A 185 19.19 6.17 4.92
N ARG A 186 19.38 6.44 3.62
CA ARG A 186 19.07 7.75 3.01
C ARG A 186 17.62 8.13 3.26
N THR A 187 16.69 7.20 3.05
CA THR A 187 15.25 7.44 3.25
C THR A 187 14.95 7.80 4.71
N VAL A 188 15.47 7.00 5.65
CA VAL A 188 15.33 7.23 7.09
C VAL A 188 15.91 8.58 7.50
N LEU A 189 17.15 8.87 7.10
CA LEU A 189 17.85 10.11 7.46
C LEU A 189 17.16 11.34 6.88
N LEU A 190 16.72 11.31 5.61
CA LEU A 190 15.97 12.42 5.02
C LEU A 190 14.64 12.65 5.75
N SER A 191 13.95 11.58 6.13
CA SER A 191 12.70 11.69 6.89
C SER A 191 12.92 12.28 8.28
N LEU A 192 13.95 11.81 9.00
CA LEU A 192 14.33 12.34 10.31
C LEU A 192 14.83 13.79 10.22
N ALA A 193 15.52 14.18 9.14
CA ALA A 193 15.93 15.55 8.90
C ALA A 193 14.75 16.53 8.72
N VAL A 194 13.57 16.02 8.37
CA VAL A 194 12.32 16.81 8.39
C VAL A 194 11.71 16.81 9.79
N TRP A 195 11.54 15.64 10.41
CA TRP A 195 10.77 15.54 11.65
C TRP A 195 11.51 16.03 12.90
N VAL A 196 12.81 15.75 13.04
CA VAL A 196 13.58 16.11 14.23
C VAL A 196 13.65 17.62 14.43
N PRO A 197 14.03 18.46 13.44
CA PRO A 197 14.08 19.91 13.65
C PRO A 197 12.71 20.51 14.01
N LEU A 198 11.63 19.96 13.45
CA LEU A 198 10.26 20.39 13.77
C LEU A 198 9.88 20.02 15.21
N LEU A 199 10.24 18.81 15.67
CA LEU A 199 10.00 18.38 17.05
C LEU A 199 10.86 19.18 18.05
N VAL A 200 12.13 19.46 17.72
CA VAL A 200 13.01 20.30 18.53
C VAL A 200 12.42 21.71 18.64
N ALA A 201 11.99 22.32 17.53
CA ALA A 201 11.35 23.63 17.53
C ALA A 201 10.04 23.64 18.35
N LEU A 202 9.24 22.57 18.25
CA LEU A 202 8.05 22.40 19.08
C LEU A 202 8.41 22.39 20.57
N PHE A 203 9.38 21.57 20.98
CA PHE A 203 9.81 21.51 22.38
C PHE A 203 10.48 22.78 22.87
N LEU A 204 11.22 23.50 22.02
CA LEU A 204 11.73 24.85 22.33
C LEU A 204 10.60 25.83 22.60
N GLY A 205 9.52 25.79 21.81
CA GLY A 205 8.33 26.57 22.06
C GLY A 205 7.66 26.23 23.40
N VAL A 206 7.61 24.95 23.76
CA VAL A 206 7.10 24.49 25.06
C VAL A 206 8.00 24.95 26.21
N GLU A 207 9.33 24.89 26.05
CA GLU A 207 10.31 25.37 27.02
C GLU A 207 10.17 26.87 27.26
N ALA A 208 10.03 27.67 26.20
CA ALA A 208 9.79 29.10 26.28
C ALA A 208 8.45 29.44 26.93
N LEU A 209 7.40 28.67 26.62
CA LEU A 209 6.08 28.81 27.24
C LEU A 209 6.13 28.51 28.74
N ASP A 210 6.80 27.43 29.14
CA ASP A 210 6.95 27.04 30.54
C ASP A 210 7.73 28.09 31.35
N HIS A 211 8.77 28.66 30.75
CA HIS A 211 9.56 29.73 31.33
C HIS A 211 8.72 30.99 31.55
N TRP A 212 8.00 31.43 30.52
CA TRP A 212 7.07 32.56 30.59
C TRP A 212 5.97 32.35 31.63
N TRP A 213 5.38 31.14 31.66
CA TRP A 213 4.27 30.82 32.56
C TRP A 213 4.72 30.63 34.02
N SER A 214 5.91 30.06 34.25
CA SER A 214 6.44 29.88 35.61
C SER A 214 7.05 31.15 36.21
N GLY A 215 7.35 32.17 35.39
CA GLY A 215 8.03 33.39 35.82
C GLY A 215 9.51 33.20 36.18
N ALA A 216 10.07 32.02 35.91
CA ALA A 216 11.43 31.66 36.28
C ALA A 216 12.45 32.29 35.32
N GLN A 217 12.89 33.54 35.52
CA GLN A 217 13.90 34.19 34.67
C GLN A 217 15.14 33.30 34.42
N ILE A 218 15.71 33.31 33.20
CA ILE A 218 16.77 32.36 32.76
C ILE A 218 17.96 32.32 33.74
N ASN A 219 18.29 33.46 34.37
CA ASN A 219 19.38 33.62 35.33
C ASN A 219 18.92 33.80 36.79
N GLY A 220 17.63 33.55 37.09
CA GLY A 220 17.07 33.70 38.44
C GLY A 220 17.26 32.46 39.31
N GLU A 221 17.21 32.63 40.65
CA GLU A 221 17.28 31.53 41.61
C GLU A 221 16.23 30.44 41.38
N LEU A 222 15.04 30.84 40.94
CA LEU A 222 13.98 29.91 40.58
C LEU A 222 14.42 28.99 39.44
N ALA A 223 14.99 29.53 38.34
CA ALA A 223 15.46 28.72 37.22
C ALA A 223 16.59 27.75 37.61
N LYS A 224 17.50 28.15 38.50
CA LYS A 224 18.56 27.27 39.03
C LYS A 224 17.96 26.12 39.85
N THR A 225 16.98 26.41 40.69
CA THR A 225 16.22 25.39 41.45
C THR A 225 15.47 24.43 40.52
N CYS A 226 14.86 24.94 39.45
CA CYS A 226 14.18 24.13 38.43
C CYS A 226 15.16 23.23 37.66
N GLN A 227 16.40 23.70 37.44
CA GLN A 227 17.44 22.92 36.79
C GLN A 227 17.95 21.80 37.70
N GLU A 228 18.11 22.06 38.99
CA GLU A 228 18.61 21.12 40.00
C GLU A 228 17.58 20.04 40.41
N ALA A 229 16.29 20.32 40.25
CA ALA A 229 15.22 19.40 40.57
C ALA A 229 15.28 18.05 39.83
N THR A 230 15.10 16.96 40.57
CA THR A 230 15.05 15.58 40.08
C THR A 230 13.68 14.95 40.36
N GLY A 231 13.36 13.87 39.65
CA GLY A 231 12.08 13.18 39.84
C GLY A 231 10.87 14.11 39.62
N VAL A 232 9.87 14.02 40.50
CA VAL A 232 8.62 14.81 40.41
C VAL A 232 8.87 16.30 40.63
N ALA A 233 9.93 16.68 41.35
CA ALA A 233 10.28 18.08 41.57
C ALA A 233 10.63 18.80 40.25
N ALA A 234 11.08 18.07 39.22
CA ALA A 234 11.35 18.62 37.89
C ALA A 234 10.10 19.23 37.22
N LEU A 235 8.90 18.85 37.65
CA LEU A 235 7.64 19.44 37.20
C LEU A 235 7.39 20.83 37.79
N GLY A 236 8.07 21.19 38.88
CA GLY A 236 7.91 22.43 39.65
C GLY A 236 7.73 23.66 38.75
N CYS A 237 8.58 23.76 37.73
CA CYS A 237 8.64 24.89 36.80
C CYS A 237 8.25 24.53 35.36
N ARG A 238 7.47 23.45 35.20
CA ARG A 238 7.06 22.91 33.90
C ARG A 238 5.53 22.84 33.81
N PRO A 239 4.83 24.00 33.81
CA PRO A 239 3.37 24.02 33.86
C PRO A 239 2.72 23.30 32.67
N SER A 240 3.29 23.36 31.47
CA SER A 240 2.78 22.64 30.29
C SER A 240 2.83 21.12 30.49
N PHE A 241 3.95 20.58 30.98
CA PHE A 241 4.07 19.15 31.26
C PHE A 241 3.18 18.70 32.42
N LYS A 242 3.01 19.55 33.45
CA LYS A 242 2.01 19.33 34.52
C LYS A 242 0.59 19.26 33.98
N VAL A 243 0.23 20.13 33.04
CA VAL A 243 -1.08 20.11 32.36
C VAL A 243 -1.25 18.81 31.60
N LEU A 244 -0.25 18.37 30.81
CA LEU A 244 -0.31 17.10 30.08
C LEU A 244 -0.53 15.90 31.01
N LEU A 245 0.22 15.83 32.12
CA LEU A 245 0.05 14.77 33.13
C LEU A 245 -1.31 14.86 33.83
N THR A 246 -1.81 16.06 34.08
CA THR A 246 -3.12 16.27 34.72
C THR A 246 -4.24 15.86 33.78
N VAL A 247 -4.17 16.21 32.49
CA VAL A 247 -5.13 15.76 31.47
C VAL A 247 -5.07 14.24 31.33
N ALA A 248 -3.87 13.65 31.29
CA ALA A 248 -3.71 12.20 31.24
C ALA A 248 -4.31 11.51 32.48
N ALA A 249 -4.07 12.07 33.67
CA ALA A 249 -4.64 11.59 34.93
C ALA A 249 -6.17 11.71 34.91
N VAL A 250 -6.73 12.85 34.49
CA VAL A 250 -8.18 13.05 34.37
C VAL A 250 -8.79 12.02 33.41
N ILE A 251 -8.16 11.75 32.27
CA ILE A 251 -8.63 10.73 31.33
C ILE A 251 -8.56 9.33 31.96
N GLY A 252 -7.44 8.96 32.59
CA GLY A 252 -7.27 7.65 33.22
C GLY A 252 -8.22 7.42 34.39
N ILE A 253 -8.42 8.47 35.19
CA ILE A 253 -9.37 8.51 36.30
C ILE A 253 -10.80 8.39 35.76
N ALA A 254 -11.20 9.17 34.75
CA ALA A 254 -12.51 9.08 34.09
C ALA A 254 -12.76 7.69 33.48
N PHE A 255 -11.74 7.07 32.91
CA PHE A 255 -11.81 5.70 32.41
C PHE A 255 -12.02 4.68 33.54
N PHE A 256 -11.26 4.79 34.64
CA PHE A 256 -11.39 3.92 35.81
C PHE A 256 -12.77 4.07 36.46
N ALA A 257 -13.22 5.30 36.70
CA ALA A 257 -14.54 5.57 37.26
C ALA A 257 -15.65 5.13 36.30
N GLY A 258 -15.50 5.31 34.99
CA GLY A 258 -16.42 4.78 33.99
C GLY A 258 -16.53 3.25 34.06
N THR A 259 -15.41 2.55 34.32
CA THR A 259 -15.37 1.10 34.49
C THR A 259 -16.07 0.65 35.78
N VAL A 260 -15.79 1.32 36.90
CA VAL A 260 -16.42 1.05 38.20
C VAL A 260 -17.93 1.35 38.15
N LEU A 261 -18.30 2.50 37.57
CA LEU A 261 -19.68 2.91 37.37
C LEU A 261 -20.42 1.93 36.46
N PHE A 262 -19.79 1.46 35.38
CA PHE A 262 -20.35 0.39 34.55
C PHE A 262 -20.57 -0.91 35.36
N ALA A 263 -19.58 -1.35 36.14
CA ALA A 263 -19.70 -2.54 36.97
C ALA A 263 -20.83 -2.43 38.02
N PHE A 264 -21.06 -1.23 38.56
CA PHE A 264 -22.12 -0.95 39.52
C PHE A 264 -23.50 -0.82 38.85
N LEU A 265 -23.62 -0.04 37.78
CA LEU A 265 -24.89 0.19 37.07
C LEU A 265 -25.38 -1.07 36.35
N SER A 266 -24.48 -1.93 35.88
CA SER A 266 -24.82 -3.22 35.28
C SER A 266 -25.56 -4.15 36.25
N ARG A 267 -25.37 -3.97 37.57
CA ARG A 267 -26.10 -4.72 38.63
C ARG A 267 -27.42 -4.07 39.06
N MET A 268 -27.59 -2.76 38.87
CA MET A 268 -28.74 -2.00 39.38
C MET A 268 -29.87 -1.78 38.36
N ILE A 269 -29.61 -1.98 37.07
CA ILE A 269 -30.59 -1.73 36.01
C ILE A 269 -31.15 -3.08 35.50
N PRO A 270 -32.33 -3.53 35.96
CA PRO A 270 -32.98 -4.71 35.38
C PRO A 270 -33.39 -4.45 33.92
N PRO A 271 -33.42 -5.49 33.05
CA PRO A 271 -33.88 -5.35 31.67
C PRO A 271 -35.33 -4.86 31.65
N ALA A 272 -35.59 -3.80 30.86
CA ALA A 272 -36.87 -3.13 30.85
C ALA A 272 -37.98 -4.02 30.25
N THR A 273 -38.81 -4.62 31.09
CA THR A 273 -40.13 -5.14 30.70
C THR A 273 -41.18 -4.03 30.90
N GLY A 274 -41.40 -3.22 29.87
CA GLY A 274 -42.72 -2.64 29.56
C GLY A 274 -43.37 -1.57 30.45
N ALA A 275 -42.70 -0.91 31.40
CA ALA A 275 -43.33 0.16 32.21
C ALA A 275 -42.98 1.59 31.74
N PRO A 276 -43.94 2.55 31.66
CA PRO A 276 -43.67 3.92 31.26
C PRO A 276 -42.92 4.70 32.35
N ALA A 277 -41.95 5.53 31.94
CA ALA A 277 -41.08 6.30 32.83
C ALA A 277 -41.87 7.34 33.64
N GLY A 278 -42.17 7.03 34.89
CA GLY A 278 -42.90 7.91 35.81
C GLY A 278 -42.02 8.96 36.50
N ARG A 279 -42.67 9.96 37.13
CA ARG A 279 -42.18 11.11 37.93
C ARG A 279 -40.88 10.92 38.75
N ARG A 280 -40.46 9.70 39.09
CA ARG A 280 -39.20 9.39 39.79
C ARG A 280 -37.94 9.72 38.96
N SER A 281 -38.01 9.68 37.63
CA SER A 281 -36.88 10.02 36.76
C SER A 281 -36.49 11.50 36.84
N TYR A 282 -37.47 12.40 36.84
CA TYR A 282 -37.23 13.85 36.85
C TYR A 282 -36.63 14.38 38.16
N SER A 283 -37.02 13.80 39.30
CA SER A 283 -36.47 14.18 40.60
C SER A 283 -35.03 13.68 40.80
N LEU A 284 -34.69 12.49 40.30
CA LEU A 284 -33.30 12.00 40.32
C LEU A 284 -32.38 12.84 39.41
N ILE A 285 -32.89 13.27 38.25
CA ILE A 285 -32.16 14.14 37.31
C ILE A 285 -31.92 15.52 37.93
N ALA A 286 -32.93 16.11 38.59
CA ALA A 286 -32.77 17.39 39.26
C ALA A 286 -31.71 17.31 40.38
N ILE A 287 -31.74 16.24 41.19
CA ILE A 287 -30.79 16.04 42.29
C ILE A 287 -29.36 15.82 41.77
N THR A 288 -29.18 14.99 40.74
CA THR A 288 -27.85 14.70 40.16
C THR A 288 -27.27 15.91 39.41
N THR A 289 -28.11 16.68 38.71
CA THR A 289 -27.69 17.90 38.01
C THR A 289 -27.33 19.01 39.00
N LEU A 290 -28.14 19.22 40.05
CA LEU A 290 -27.84 20.19 41.12
C LEU A 290 -26.58 19.80 41.91
N GLY A 291 -26.40 18.51 42.20
CA GLY A 291 -25.18 18.00 42.85
C GLY A 291 -23.93 18.17 41.99
N GLY A 292 -24.03 17.90 40.68
CA GLY A 292 -22.95 18.14 39.73
C GLY A 292 -22.59 19.61 39.56
N LEU A 293 -23.60 20.49 39.54
CA LEU A 293 -23.39 21.95 39.49
C LEU A 293 -22.73 22.47 40.77
N ALA A 294 -23.15 21.97 41.94
CA ALA A 294 -22.56 22.32 43.23
C ALA A 294 -21.09 21.87 43.34
N LEU A 295 -20.76 20.67 42.86
CA LEU A 295 -19.38 20.18 42.77
C LEU A 295 -18.53 20.98 41.78
N LEU A 296 -19.09 21.40 40.64
CA LEU A 296 -18.40 22.30 39.68
C LEU A 296 -18.10 23.68 40.29
N VAL A 297 -19.05 24.25 41.02
CA VAL A 297 -18.86 25.52 41.75
C VAL A 297 -17.84 25.34 42.88
N HIS A 298 -17.85 24.19 43.57
CA HIS A 298 -16.86 23.86 44.60
C HIS A 298 -15.45 23.73 44.02
N ALA A 299 -15.27 22.98 42.93
CA ALA A 299 -14.00 22.83 42.24
C ALA A 299 -13.47 24.17 41.70
N ALA A 300 -14.35 25.02 41.13
CA ALA A 300 -13.98 26.35 40.64
C ALA A 300 -13.57 27.30 41.78
N THR A 301 -14.24 27.22 42.94
CA THR A 301 -13.90 28.03 44.11
C THR A 301 -12.63 27.54 44.83
N LEU A 302 -12.34 26.23 44.80
CA LEU A 302 -11.08 25.65 45.26
C LEU A 302 -9.91 26.09 44.39
N PHE A 303 -10.10 26.12 43.06
CA PHE A 303 -9.09 26.57 42.10
C PHE A 303 -8.74 28.05 42.27
N GLY A 304 -9.72 28.90 42.58
CA GLY A 304 -9.50 30.34 42.77
C GLY A 304 -8.87 30.75 44.10
N ARG A 305 -8.82 29.87 45.11
CA ARG A 305 -8.41 30.24 46.48
C ARG A 305 -7.00 29.80 46.88
N LEU A 306 -6.29 29.01 46.08
CA LEU A 306 -5.07 28.34 46.53
C LEU A 306 -3.90 28.51 45.56
N TYR A 307 -3.14 29.57 45.80
CA TYR A 307 -1.78 29.74 45.32
C TYR A 307 -0.84 29.69 46.55
N PRO A 308 0.17 28.81 46.62
CA PRO A 308 0.61 27.83 45.62
C PRO A 308 -0.08 26.46 45.75
N PRO A 309 -0.14 25.65 44.67
CA PRO A 309 -0.83 24.36 44.66
C PRO A 309 -0.08 23.29 45.45
N GLN A 310 -0.74 22.68 46.44
CA GLN A 310 -0.19 21.55 47.20
C GLN A 310 -0.29 20.22 46.44
N PRO A 311 0.67 19.29 46.64
CA PRO A 311 0.59 17.94 46.10
C PRO A 311 -0.62 17.20 46.67
N GLY A 312 -1.55 16.79 45.80
CA GLY A 312 -2.80 16.09 46.17
C GLY A 312 -4.08 16.79 45.70
N ILE A 313 -4.05 18.10 45.48
CA ILE A 313 -5.21 18.87 45.01
C ILE A 313 -5.64 18.42 43.60
N GLY A 314 -4.70 18.06 42.73
CA GLY A 314 -5.02 17.49 41.42
C GLY A 314 -5.80 16.17 41.50
N ALA A 315 -5.52 15.34 42.52
CA ALA A 315 -6.26 14.11 42.76
C ALA A 315 -7.68 14.41 43.29
N GLN A 316 -7.83 15.41 44.16
CA GLN A 316 -9.12 15.83 44.69
C GLN A 316 -10.01 16.49 43.61
N ILE A 317 -9.45 17.41 42.83
CA ILE A 317 -10.13 18.00 41.67
C ILE A 317 -10.54 16.91 40.67
N ALA A 318 -9.64 15.96 40.37
CA ALA A 318 -9.98 14.83 39.51
C ALA A 318 -11.11 13.97 40.10
N LEU A 319 -11.12 13.71 41.41
CA LEU A 319 -12.18 12.97 42.10
C LEU A 319 -13.53 13.72 42.08
N GLU A 320 -13.50 15.06 42.15
CA GLU A 320 -14.70 15.90 42.06
C GLU A 320 -15.25 15.95 40.62
N PHE A 321 -14.37 16.09 39.61
CA PHE A 321 -14.75 15.97 38.20
C PHE A 321 -15.27 14.57 37.84
N LEU A 322 -14.76 13.51 38.49
CA LEU A 322 -15.34 12.17 38.38
C LEU A 322 -16.76 12.09 38.89
N GLY A 323 -17.02 12.69 40.07
CA GLY A 323 -18.35 12.74 40.65
C GLY A 323 -19.34 13.45 39.72
N VAL A 324 -18.91 14.58 39.14
CA VAL A 324 -19.70 15.36 38.18
C VAL A 324 -19.95 14.59 36.89
N GLY A 325 -18.89 14.00 36.30
CA GLY A 325 -18.98 13.23 35.06
C GLY A 325 -19.85 11.98 35.20
N GLY A 326 -19.71 11.26 36.31
CA GLY A 326 -20.55 10.10 36.64
C GLY A 326 -22.01 10.48 36.82
N ALA A 327 -22.30 11.59 37.51
CA ALA A 327 -23.65 12.11 37.70
C ALA A 327 -24.29 12.59 36.39
N TRP A 328 -23.54 13.31 35.55
CA TRP A 328 -24.01 13.78 34.24
C TRP A 328 -24.25 12.64 33.25
N MET A 329 -23.37 11.64 33.20
CA MET A 329 -23.61 10.45 32.36
C MET A 329 -24.82 9.65 32.83
N PHE A 330 -25.06 9.56 34.14
CA PHE A 330 -26.26 8.92 34.69
C PHE A 330 -27.54 9.69 34.28
N ALA A 331 -27.53 11.02 34.36
CA ALA A 331 -28.64 11.87 33.93
C ALA A 331 -28.87 11.82 32.40
N TRP A 332 -27.80 11.75 31.60
CA TRP A 332 -27.89 11.64 30.14
C TRP A 332 -28.32 10.26 29.65
N ALA A 333 -27.96 9.19 30.36
CA ALA A 333 -28.40 7.82 30.07
C ALA A 333 -29.92 7.63 30.25
N GLU A 334 -30.55 8.43 31.13
CA GLU A 334 -32.00 8.49 31.27
C GLU A 334 -32.69 9.18 30.08
N PHE A 335 -32.04 10.16 29.44
CA PHE A 335 -32.65 11.01 28.40
C PHE A 335 -32.58 10.44 26.98
N PHE A 336 -31.48 9.75 26.64
CA PHE A 336 -31.19 9.36 25.24
C PHE A 336 -31.19 7.84 24.98
N SER A 337 -31.36 7.00 26.01
CA SER A 337 -31.26 5.56 25.83
C SER A 337 -32.55 4.93 25.26
N PRO A 338 -32.48 4.19 24.14
CA PRO A 338 -33.53 3.23 23.76
C PRO A 338 -33.61 2.09 24.78
N SER A 339 -34.56 1.18 24.61
CA SER A 339 -34.99 0.08 25.50
C SER A 339 -33.90 -0.80 26.18
N ASN A 340 -32.60 -0.65 25.88
CA ASN A 340 -31.49 -1.36 26.54
C ASN A 340 -30.38 -0.40 27.03
N ARG A 341 -30.59 0.15 28.24
CA ARG A 341 -29.76 1.18 28.89
C ARG A 341 -28.33 0.75 29.19
N GLY A 342 -28.14 -0.47 29.68
CA GLY A 342 -26.80 -1.02 29.98
C GLY A 342 -25.95 -1.21 28.72
N TYR A 343 -26.58 -1.59 27.61
CA TYR A 343 -25.90 -1.77 26.32
C TYR A 343 -25.37 -0.46 25.74
N PHE A 344 -26.17 0.62 25.76
CA PHE A 344 -25.76 1.92 25.24
C PHE A 344 -24.57 2.51 26.02
N LEU A 345 -24.64 2.46 27.35
CA LEU A 345 -23.55 2.92 28.24
C LEU A 345 -22.27 2.12 28.00
N ARG A 346 -22.36 0.79 27.95
CA ARG A 346 -21.22 -0.08 27.64
C ARG A 346 -20.60 0.27 26.30
N ARG A 347 -21.40 0.40 25.25
CA ARG A 347 -20.90 0.63 23.89
C ARG A 347 -20.28 2.02 23.72
N THR A 348 -20.85 3.01 24.40
CA THR A 348 -20.30 4.37 24.44
C THR A 348 -18.96 4.39 25.18
N PHE A 349 -18.88 3.72 26.33
CA PHE A 349 -17.63 3.56 27.07
C PHE A 349 -16.56 2.84 26.22
N GLU A 350 -16.88 1.69 25.62
CA GLU A 350 -15.96 0.94 24.73
C GLU A 350 -15.46 1.82 23.57
N ARG A 351 -16.35 2.59 22.92
CA ARG A 351 -15.99 3.49 21.82
C ARG A 351 -15.08 4.63 22.26
N LEU A 352 -15.43 5.31 23.36
CA LEU A 352 -14.62 6.41 23.91
C LEU A 352 -13.25 5.91 24.35
N SER A 353 -13.18 4.73 24.97
CA SER A 353 -11.94 4.11 25.46
C SER A 353 -10.91 3.88 24.36
N ASN A 354 -11.34 3.50 23.16
CA ASN A 354 -10.46 3.32 21.99
C ASN A 354 -9.72 4.61 21.59
N TYR A 355 -10.27 5.78 21.91
CA TYR A 355 -9.63 7.07 21.69
C TYR A 355 -8.92 7.57 22.95
N LEU A 356 -9.55 7.47 24.12
CA LEU A 356 -9.05 8.03 25.37
C LEU A 356 -7.78 7.33 25.87
N VAL A 357 -7.72 5.99 25.85
CA VAL A 357 -6.60 5.23 26.42
C VAL A 357 -5.27 5.49 25.69
N PRO A 358 -5.18 5.37 24.35
CA PRO A 358 -3.92 5.64 23.64
C PRO A 358 -3.44 7.09 23.83
N ASN A 359 -4.36 8.06 23.83
CA ASN A 359 -4.03 9.45 24.06
C ASN A 359 -3.56 9.70 25.51
N ALA A 360 -4.20 9.08 26.51
CA ALA A 360 -3.75 9.19 27.90
C ALA A 360 -2.34 8.61 28.09
N VAL A 361 -2.04 7.47 27.46
CA VAL A 361 -0.68 6.87 27.50
C VAL A 361 0.34 7.81 26.84
N ALA A 362 0.03 8.35 25.65
CA ALA A 362 0.91 9.28 24.96
C ALA A 362 1.16 10.57 25.78
N LEU A 363 0.10 11.16 26.35
CA LEU A 363 0.18 12.34 27.19
C LEU A 363 0.96 12.07 28.49
N THR A 364 0.79 10.89 29.09
CA THR A 364 1.57 10.48 30.27
C THR A 364 3.04 10.42 29.94
N PHE A 365 3.40 9.80 28.82
CA PHE A 365 4.80 9.69 28.39
C PHE A 365 5.41 11.07 28.09
N ILE A 366 4.75 11.89 27.27
CA ILE A 366 5.22 13.24 26.93
C ILE A 366 5.32 14.09 28.19
N GLY A 367 4.32 14.05 29.07
CA GLY A 367 4.29 14.75 30.34
C GLY A 367 5.39 14.31 31.31
N ALA A 368 5.84 13.05 31.23
CA ALA A 368 6.91 12.50 32.05
C ALA A 368 8.32 12.81 31.52
N LEU A 369 8.48 13.38 30.32
CA LEU A 369 9.80 13.68 29.73
C LEU A 369 10.72 14.50 30.67
N PRO A 370 10.27 15.57 31.36
CA PRO A 370 11.13 16.29 32.28
C PRO A 370 11.58 15.46 33.48
N ILE A 371 10.74 14.53 33.95
CA ILE A 371 11.05 13.59 35.04
C ILE A 371 12.11 12.60 34.55
N ILE A 372 11.92 12.01 33.37
CA ILE A 372 12.86 11.04 32.78
C ILE A 372 14.24 11.70 32.61
N VAL A 373 14.30 12.89 32.00
CA VAL A 373 15.57 13.62 31.82
C VAL A 373 16.16 14.06 33.16
N GLY A 374 15.35 14.51 34.12
CA GLY A 374 15.81 14.90 35.46
C GLY A 374 16.40 13.74 36.26
N SER A 375 15.91 12.51 36.04
CA SER A 375 16.43 11.29 36.66
C SER A 375 17.69 10.74 35.99
N LEU A 376 18.02 11.18 34.77
CA LEU A 376 19.20 10.79 34.02
C LEU A 376 20.42 11.68 34.28
N LYS A 377 20.38 12.56 35.29
CA LYS A 377 21.48 13.49 35.58
C LYS A 377 22.80 12.75 35.88
N PRO A 378 23.91 13.13 35.24
CA PRO A 378 25.20 12.52 35.53
C PRO A 378 25.74 13.05 36.85
N ASP A 379 26.39 12.16 37.60
CA ASP A 379 27.22 12.50 38.75
C ASP A 379 28.39 13.40 38.27
N PRO A 380 28.57 14.61 38.82
CA PRO A 380 29.65 15.52 38.45
C PRO A 380 31.06 14.98 38.74
N SER A 381 31.19 13.87 39.47
CA SER A 381 32.47 13.19 39.73
C SER A 381 32.80 12.06 38.74
N GLY A 382 31.89 11.73 37.82
CA GLY A 382 32.08 10.69 36.80
C GLY A 382 32.88 11.17 35.57
N PRO A 383 33.56 10.28 34.84
CA PRO A 383 34.32 10.66 33.64
C PRO A 383 33.40 11.31 32.59
N ALA A 384 33.87 12.41 31.97
CA ALA A 384 33.14 13.25 31.00
C ALA A 384 32.44 12.49 29.86
N LEU A 385 32.87 11.24 29.59
CA LEU A 385 32.22 10.29 28.69
C LEU A 385 30.74 10.03 29.05
N LEU A 386 30.37 10.00 30.34
CA LEU A 386 28.98 9.79 30.80
C LEU A 386 28.05 10.99 30.53
N PHE A 387 28.58 12.22 30.50
CA PHE A 387 27.81 13.41 30.10
C PHE A 387 27.51 13.40 28.59
N ALA A 388 28.46 12.92 27.77
CA ALA A 388 28.24 12.69 26.35
C ALA A 388 27.22 11.55 26.09
N LEU A 389 27.02 10.65 27.06
CA LEU A 389 26.15 9.47 26.92
C LEU A 389 24.64 9.76 27.03
N GLY A 390 24.18 10.94 27.49
CA GLY A 390 22.74 11.27 27.52
C GLY A 390 22.10 11.34 26.12
N PRO A 391 22.64 12.17 25.22
CA PRO A 391 22.29 12.15 23.79
C PRO A 391 22.56 10.78 23.16
N ILE A 392 23.69 10.13 23.46
CA ILE A 392 24.02 8.81 22.90
C ILE A 392 23.02 7.73 23.36
N GLY A 393 22.52 7.77 24.60
CA GLY A 393 21.51 6.83 25.10
C GLY A 393 20.16 6.99 24.40
N SER A 394 19.76 8.23 24.10
CA SER A 394 18.58 8.50 23.29
C SER A 394 18.77 8.13 21.81
N VAL A 395 19.98 8.27 21.27
CA VAL A 395 20.37 7.77 19.93
C VAL A 395 20.38 6.23 19.91
N ILE A 396 20.89 5.57 20.96
CA ILE A 396 20.87 4.11 21.11
C ILE A 396 19.42 3.63 21.24
N ALA A 397 18.56 4.32 21.98
CA ALA A 397 17.13 3.98 22.08
C ALA A 397 16.40 4.17 20.73
N LEU A 398 16.72 5.25 20.00
CA LEU A 398 16.19 5.51 18.65
C LEU A 398 16.63 4.41 17.67
N LEU A 399 17.93 4.13 17.60
CA LEU A 399 18.50 3.13 16.70
C LEU A 399 18.10 1.70 17.08
N SER A 400 18.06 1.38 18.38
CA SER A 400 17.59 0.07 18.87
C SER A 400 16.08 -0.11 18.66
N GLY A 401 15.28 0.96 18.76
CA GLY A 401 13.86 0.96 18.39
C GLY A 401 13.65 0.64 16.91
N VAL A 402 14.39 1.30 16.00
CA VAL A 402 14.34 0.98 14.57
C VAL A 402 14.78 -0.46 14.31
N ALA A 403 15.92 -0.88 14.87
CA ALA A 403 16.44 -2.23 14.68
C ALA A 403 15.46 -3.30 15.22
N THR A 404 14.86 -3.09 16.39
CA THR A 404 13.91 -4.01 17.02
C THR A 404 12.60 -4.07 16.25
N ALA A 405 12.09 -2.93 15.75
CA ALA A 405 10.88 -2.91 14.93
C ALA A 405 11.09 -3.62 13.58
N LEU A 406 12.21 -3.35 12.91
CA LEU A 406 12.57 -4.01 11.65
C LEU A 406 12.86 -5.50 11.85
N TYR A 407 13.53 -5.88 12.93
CA TYR A 407 13.78 -7.27 13.28
C TYR A 407 12.49 -8.02 13.64
N GLY A 408 11.59 -7.39 14.42
CA GLY A 408 10.27 -7.95 14.72
C GLY A 408 9.44 -8.17 13.45
N TYR A 409 9.49 -7.24 12.50
CA TYR A 409 8.88 -7.41 11.18
C TYR A 409 9.51 -8.57 10.41
N TYR A 410 10.84 -8.65 10.35
CA TYR A 410 11.59 -9.71 9.66
C TYR A 410 11.28 -11.10 10.24
N VAL A 411 11.32 -11.25 11.57
CA VAL A 411 11.01 -12.48 12.30
C VAL A 411 9.58 -12.94 12.02
N LYS A 412 8.63 -12.00 11.97
CA LYS A 412 7.24 -12.30 11.61
C LYS A 412 7.11 -12.68 10.13
N ALA A 413 7.75 -11.96 9.23
CA ALA A 413 7.66 -12.17 7.78
C ALA A 413 8.23 -13.53 7.37
N LYS A 414 9.28 -14.01 8.05
CA LYS A 414 9.82 -15.37 7.87
C LYS A 414 9.08 -16.46 8.66
N GLY A 415 8.04 -16.11 9.42
CA GLY A 415 7.30 -17.07 10.24
C GLY A 415 8.12 -17.67 11.38
N ILE A 416 9.22 -17.03 11.79
CA ILE A 416 10.14 -17.51 12.85
C ILE A 416 9.44 -17.47 14.22
N ILE A 417 8.65 -16.43 14.49
CA ILE A 417 7.77 -16.35 15.66
C ILE A 417 6.35 -16.01 15.19
N PRO A 418 5.52 -17.03 14.89
CA PRO A 418 4.14 -16.79 14.48
C PRO A 418 3.26 -16.30 15.65
N GLY A 419 2.17 -15.60 15.31
CA GLY A 419 1.13 -15.23 16.28
C GLY A 419 1.36 -13.93 17.07
N ILE A 420 0.76 -13.88 18.26
CA ILE A 420 0.68 -12.71 19.16
C ILE A 420 2.06 -12.19 19.62
N PRO A 421 3.05 -13.04 19.95
CA PRO A 421 4.35 -12.54 20.42
C PRO A 421 5.09 -11.67 19.40
N GLY A 422 5.06 -12.04 18.11
CA GLY A 422 5.65 -11.23 17.04
C GLY A 422 4.93 -9.90 16.82
N GLN A 423 3.60 -9.87 17.02
CA GLN A 423 2.81 -8.62 17.02
C GLN A 423 3.21 -7.70 18.17
N LEU A 424 3.30 -8.24 19.38
CA LEU A 424 3.69 -7.48 20.56
C LEU A 424 5.12 -6.92 20.44
N LEU A 425 6.05 -7.68 19.86
CA LEU A 425 7.42 -7.21 19.63
C LEU A 425 7.46 -6.02 18.65
N ALA A 426 6.69 -6.09 17.56
CA ALA A 426 6.61 -4.99 16.59
C ALA A 426 5.99 -3.72 17.20
N VAL A 427 4.94 -3.88 18.02
CA VAL A 427 4.31 -2.77 18.74
C VAL A 427 5.26 -2.19 19.78
N ALA A 428 5.92 -3.03 20.58
CA ALA A 428 6.89 -2.60 21.59
C ALA A 428 8.09 -1.86 20.96
N GLY A 429 8.65 -2.39 19.86
CA GLY A 429 9.71 -1.71 19.10
C GLY A 429 9.26 -0.37 18.53
N SER A 430 8.02 -0.29 18.04
CA SER A 430 7.43 0.96 17.53
C SER A 430 7.25 2.01 18.63
N LEU A 431 6.75 1.60 19.79
CA LEU A 431 6.61 2.46 20.98
C LEU A 431 7.98 2.92 21.48
N LEU A 432 8.97 2.04 21.53
CA LEU A 432 10.35 2.37 21.93
C LEU A 432 10.96 3.41 20.97
N PHE A 433 10.80 3.22 19.66
CA PHE A 433 11.27 4.18 18.65
C PHE A 433 10.63 5.56 18.82
N MET A 434 9.30 5.63 18.90
CA MET A 434 8.60 6.92 19.05
C MET A 434 8.99 7.61 20.37
N SER A 435 9.12 6.82 21.44
CA SER A 435 9.58 7.31 22.75
C SER A 435 11.00 7.87 22.67
N GLY A 436 11.91 7.15 22.01
CA GLY A 436 13.28 7.58 21.76
C GLY A 436 13.36 8.86 20.93
N LEU A 437 12.55 8.99 19.88
CA LEU A 437 12.50 10.18 19.03
C LEU A 437 12.02 11.43 19.79
N LEU A 438 10.96 11.29 20.60
CA LEU A 438 10.44 12.38 21.44
C LEU A 438 11.47 12.78 22.51
N LEU A 439 12.06 11.80 23.20
CA LEU A 439 13.08 12.05 24.22
C LEU A 439 14.32 12.73 23.61
N PHE A 440 14.83 12.23 22.48
CA PHE A 440 15.96 12.82 21.77
C PHE A 440 15.67 14.29 21.42
N SER A 441 14.51 14.56 20.81
CA SER A 441 14.12 15.93 20.41
C SER A 441 13.97 16.87 21.61
N PHE A 442 13.40 16.37 22.72
CA PHE A 442 13.26 17.14 23.96
C PHE A 442 14.61 17.44 24.63
N VAL A 443 15.52 16.47 24.69
CA VAL A 443 16.87 16.66 25.25
C VAL A 443 17.64 17.72 24.45
N ILE A 444 17.61 17.66 23.13
CA ILE A 444 18.24 18.68 22.28
C ILE A 444 17.62 20.06 22.51
N ALA A 445 16.29 20.16 22.54
CA ALA A 445 15.61 21.43 22.82
C ALA A 445 16.01 22.00 24.19
N ARG A 446 16.15 21.16 25.21
CA ARG A 446 16.59 21.59 26.55
C ARG A 446 18.03 22.08 26.56
N ILE A 447 18.95 21.36 25.90
CA ILE A 447 20.34 21.81 25.73
C ILE A 447 20.35 23.19 25.05
N LEU A 448 19.55 23.33 23.98
CA LEU A 448 19.42 24.57 23.22
C LEU A 448 18.88 25.75 24.05
N PHE A 449 17.94 25.48 24.95
CA PHE A 449 17.30 26.49 25.79
C PHE A 449 18.16 26.91 27.00
N GLN A 450 18.98 26.01 27.54
CA GLN A 450 19.74 26.22 28.79
C GLN A 450 21.19 26.65 28.58
N GLY A 451 21.81 26.34 27.44
CA GLY A 451 23.23 26.59 27.23
C GLY A 451 23.56 28.04 26.87
N GLU A 452 24.76 28.49 27.24
CA GLU A 452 25.43 29.61 26.57
C GLU A 452 25.86 29.17 25.17
N ILE A 453 24.90 29.15 24.27
CA ILE A 453 25.11 28.62 22.93
C ILE A 453 25.61 29.71 22.03
N SER A 454 26.70 29.42 21.31
CA SER A 454 27.23 30.34 20.30
C SER A 454 26.13 30.74 19.31
N GLN A 455 26.14 32.01 18.89
CA GLN A 455 25.20 32.51 17.88
C GLN A 455 25.16 31.63 16.62
N TRP A 456 26.30 31.03 16.25
CA TRP A 456 26.41 30.10 15.13
C TRP A 456 25.56 28.83 15.25
N VAL A 457 25.45 28.25 16.44
CA VAL A 457 24.62 27.05 16.65
C VAL A 457 23.13 27.41 16.58
N LEU A 458 22.73 28.56 17.12
CA LEU A 458 21.35 29.05 16.99
C LEU A 458 20.97 29.31 15.53
N ILE A 459 21.87 29.96 14.77
CA ILE A 459 21.71 30.15 13.33
C ILE A 459 21.59 28.80 12.62
N ALA A 460 22.44 27.83 12.94
CA ALA A 460 22.38 26.49 12.35
C ALA A 460 21.04 25.79 12.63
N CYS A 461 20.54 25.82 13.88
CA CYS A 461 19.24 25.26 14.24
C CYS A 461 18.09 25.95 13.49
N LEU A 462 18.12 27.28 13.36
CA LEU A 462 17.12 28.03 12.60
C LEU A 462 17.16 27.65 11.11
N VAL A 463 18.35 27.55 10.52
CA VAL A 463 18.52 27.11 9.12
C VAL A 463 17.97 25.69 8.92
N LEU A 464 18.28 24.76 9.83
CA LEU A 464 17.75 23.38 9.78
C LEU A 464 16.23 23.34 9.92
N PHE A 465 15.64 24.14 10.80
CA PHE A 465 14.19 24.26 10.94
C PHE A 465 13.53 24.81 9.68
N LEU A 466 14.06 25.88 9.10
CA LEU A 466 13.56 26.46 7.86
C LEU A 466 13.69 25.48 6.69
N LEU A 467 14.80 24.75 6.62
CA LEU A 467 15.01 23.69 5.63
C LEU A 467 14.01 22.54 5.83
N ALA A 468 13.75 22.12 7.07
CA ALA A 468 12.76 21.09 7.38
C ALA A 468 11.35 21.52 6.97
N ILE A 469 10.97 22.79 7.16
CA ILE A 469 9.69 23.32 6.64
C ILE A 469 9.68 23.31 5.11
N LEU A 470 10.75 23.80 4.47
CA LEU A 470 10.85 23.85 3.01
C LEU A 470 10.71 22.45 2.39
N VAL A 471 11.48 21.48 2.89
CA VAL A 471 11.43 20.08 2.47
C VAL A 471 10.09 19.46 2.86
N GLY A 472 9.54 19.77 4.03
CA GLY A 472 8.26 19.25 4.47
C GLY A 472 7.08 19.71 3.61
N MET A 473 7.14 20.94 3.08
CA MET A 473 6.14 21.56 2.23
C MET A 473 6.29 21.25 0.74
N PHE A 474 7.52 21.06 0.24
CA PHE A 474 7.80 20.92 -1.19
C PHE A 474 8.44 19.59 -1.58
N GLY A 475 9.07 18.90 -0.64
CA GLY A 475 9.65 17.58 -0.85
C GLY A 475 8.56 16.54 -1.08
N SER A 476 8.67 15.82 -2.19
CA SER A 476 7.75 14.73 -2.50
C SER A 476 8.10 13.47 -1.70
N ILE A 477 7.16 12.98 -0.90
CA ILE A 477 7.36 11.74 -0.12
C ILE A 477 7.43 10.48 -1.01
N ASN A 478 6.99 10.58 -2.27
CA ASN A 478 7.15 9.50 -3.25
C ASN A 478 8.58 9.46 -3.81
N ALA A 479 9.22 10.63 -4.00
CA ALA A 479 10.57 10.72 -4.54
C ALA A 479 11.64 10.43 -3.47
N THR A 480 11.40 10.83 -2.22
CA THR A 480 12.34 10.61 -1.12
C THR A 480 12.19 9.25 -0.44
N GLY A 481 11.11 8.51 -0.73
CA GLY A 481 10.82 7.20 -0.14
C GLY A 481 11.45 6.02 -0.87
N LEU A 482 11.36 4.84 -0.25
CA LEU A 482 11.83 3.58 -0.85
C LEU A 482 11.10 3.20 -2.13
N HIS A 483 9.88 3.71 -2.34
CA HIS A 483 9.13 3.53 -3.59
C HIS A 483 9.97 3.88 -4.83
N ARG A 484 10.70 5.01 -4.85
CA ARG A 484 11.48 5.40 -6.03
C ARG A 484 12.62 4.41 -6.30
N PHE A 485 13.37 4.01 -5.28
CA PHE A 485 14.42 3.00 -5.42
C PHE A 485 13.87 1.67 -5.96
N TYR A 486 12.78 1.19 -5.35
CA TYR A 486 12.14 -0.05 -5.75
C TYR A 486 11.59 -0.01 -7.17
N ARG A 487 10.89 1.08 -7.54
CA ARG A 487 10.40 1.33 -8.89
C ARG A 487 11.54 1.31 -9.91
N ASP A 488 12.63 2.00 -9.62
CA ASP A 488 13.74 2.14 -10.55
C ASP A 488 14.42 0.77 -10.76
N ARG A 489 14.64 -0.01 -9.70
CA ARG A 489 15.15 -1.39 -9.81
C ARG A 489 14.28 -2.30 -10.67
N LEU A 490 12.95 -2.22 -10.50
CA LEU A 490 12.03 -2.98 -11.35
C LEU A 490 12.08 -2.48 -12.81
N MET A 491 12.10 -1.17 -13.03
CA MET A 491 12.17 -0.57 -14.36
C MET A 491 13.43 -1.01 -15.12
N GLU A 492 14.58 -0.96 -14.48
CA GLU A 492 15.87 -1.31 -15.09
C GLU A 492 15.96 -2.79 -15.47
N THR A 493 15.24 -3.65 -14.75
CA THR A 493 15.22 -5.10 -14.98
C THR A 493 14.14 -5.52 -15.99
N PHE A 494 12.92 -4.99 -15.86
CA PHE A 494 11.76 -5.42 -16.64
C PHE A 494 11.44 -4.51 -17.84
N MET A 495 11.99 -3.30 -17.88
CA MET A 495 11.84 -2.34 -19.00
C MET A 495 13.20 -1.80 -19.49
N PRO A 496 14.20 -2.67 -19.74
CA PRO A 496 15.49 -2.22 -20.20
C PRO A 496 15.40 -1.66 -21.63
N MET A 497 16.24 -0.66 -21.93
CA MET A 497 16.50 -0.23 -23.30
C MET A 497 17.32 -1.29 -24.04
N THR A 498 17.22 -1.35 -25.38
CA THR A 498 17.95 -2.34 -26.17
C THR A 498 19.47 -2.26 -25.94
N ASP A 499 20.01 -1.06 -25.83
CA ASP A 499 21.45 -0.86 -25.60
C ASP A 499 21.92 -1.27 -24.19
N ALA A 500 21.02 -1.33 -23.20
CA ALA A 500 21.27 -1.84 -21.86
C ALA A 500 21.28 -3.38 -21.85
N VAL A 501 20.36 -3.99 -22.61
CA VAL A 501 20.32 -5.44 -22.83
C VAL A 501 21.59 -5.92 -23.54
N ASP A 502 22.00 -5.25 -24.62
CA ASP A 502 23.19 -5.66 -25.40
C ASP A 502 24.48 -5.57 -24.59
N LYS A 503 24.55 -4.65 -23.61
CA LYS A 503 25.68 -4.53 -22.67
C LYS A 503 25.56 -5.43 -21.44
N GLY A 504 24.42 -6.11 -21.25
CA GLY A 504 24.14 -6.90 -20.06
C GLY A 504 24.03 -6.09 -18.77
N ALA A 505 23.77 -4.78 -18.84
CA ALA A 505 23.80 -3.88 -17.69
C ALA A 505 22.38 -3.37 -17.35
N ALA A 506 21.86 -3.74 -16.18
CA ALA A 506 20.65 -3.12 -15.63
C ALA A 506 20.98 -1.70 -15.16
N ARG A 507 20.49 -0.71 -15.92
CA ARG A 507 20.75 0.72 -15.73
C ARG A 507 19.54 1.54 -16.16
N GLU A 508 19.58 2.83 -15.89
CA GLU A 508 18.47 3.76 -16.16
C GLU A 508 17.93 3.65 -17.59
N SER A 509 16.61 3.79 -17.72
CA SER A 509 15.88 3.77 -18.99
C SER A 509 15.15 5.10 -19.13
N ASP A 510 15.72 6.02 -19.90
CA ASP A 510 15.19 7.38 -20.11
C ASP A 510 13.74 7.36 -20.63
N VAL A 511 13.47 6.38 -21.48
CA VAL A 511 12.16 6.20 -22.10
C VAL A 511 11.17 5.56 -21.12
N ALA A 512 11.55 4.51 -20.37
CA ALA A 512 10.65 3.89 -19.40
C ALA A 512 10.36 4.81 -18.20
N ASP A 513 11.31 5.66 -17.81
CA ASP A 513 11.13 6.61 -16.70
C ASP A 513 10.06 7.67 -17.00
N THR A 514 9.76 7.91 -18.27
CA THR A 514 8.81 8.94 -18.73
C THR A 514 7.57 8.38 -19.43
N LEU A 515 7.56 7.09 -19.80
CA LEU A 515 6.44 6.45 -20.48
C LEU A 515 5.21 6.35 -19.57
N THR A 516 4.23 7.23 -19.79
CA THR A 516 2.96 7.23 -19.06
C THR A 516 2.07 6.05 -19.43
N VAL A 517 1.18 5.63 -18.52
CA VAL A 517 0.27 4.50 -18.76
C VAL A 517 -0.64 4.73 -19.99
N ALA A 518 -1.08 5.96 -20.24
CA ALA A 518 -1.86 6.30 -21.45
C ALA A 518 -1.03 6.31 -22.74
N ASN A 519 0.30 6.42 -22.63
CA ASN A 519 1.20 6.45 -23.77
C ASN A 519 1.69 5.05 -24.19
N VAL A 520 1.50 4.04 -23.34
CA VAL A 520 1.78 2.63 -23.66
C VAL A 520 0.93 2.15 -24.83
N LEU A 521 -0.33 2.59 -24.87
CA LEU A 521 -1.31 2.22 -25.89
C LEU A 521 -2.29 3.38 -26.11
N ARG A 522 -2.39 3.92 -27.33
CA ARG A 522 -3.31 5.04 -27.63
C ARG A 522 -4.69 4.61 -28.13
N GLY A 523 -4.86 3.37 -28.58
CA GLY A 523 -6.14 2.87 -29.08
C GLY A 523 -6.06 1.52 -29.78
N ALA A 524 -7.18 1.09 -30.35
CA ALA A 524 -7.36 -0.23 -30.96
C ALA A 524 -6.35 -0.59 -32.07
N GLU A 525 -6.00 0.36 -32.94
CA GLU A 525 -5.05 0.13 -34.04
C GLU A 525 -3.64 -0.19 -33.52
N GLU A 526 -3.19 0.57 -32.51
CA GLU A 526 -1.90 0.33 -31.86
C GLU A 526 -1.94 -0.94 -31.00
N ARG A 527 -3.10 -1.43 -30.59
CA ARG A 527 -3.22 -2.69 -29.83
C ARG A 527 -2.96 -3.87 -30.74
N GLY A 528 -3.60 -3.91 -31.91
CA GLY A 528 -3.67 -5.11 -32.74
C GLY A 528 -4.17 -6.30 -31.92
N ASP A 529 -3.46 -7.42 -32.02
CA ASP A 529 -3.82 -8.68 -31.36
C ASP A 529 -3.18 -8.85 -29.97
N ARG A 530 -2.60 -7.79 -29.40
CA ARG A 530 -2.02 -7.86 -28.04
C ARG A 530 -3.11 -7.71 -26.97
N PRO A 531 -3.01 -8.44 -25.85
CA PRO A 531 -3.97 -8.31 -24.76
C PRO A 531 -3.86 -6.92 -24.11
N TYR A 532 -5.01 -6.35 -23.78
CA TYR A 532 -5.11 -5.07 -23.09
C TYR A 532 -4.74 -5.20 -21.62
N HIS A 533 -3.75 -4.44 -21.17
CA HIS A 533 -3.16 -4.58 -19.84
C HIS A 533 -3.96 -3.82 -18.77
N LEU A 534 -4.45 -4.58 -17.78
CA LEU A 534 -5.09 -4.09 -16.55
C LEU A 534 -4.12 -4.29 -15.37
N VAL A 535 -3.58 -3.21 -14.83
CA VAL A 535 -2.72 -3.24 -13.64
C VAL A 535 -3.58 -3.00 -12.40
N ASN A 536 -3.60 -3.96 -11.47
CA ASN A 536 -4.40 -3.88 -10.26
C ASN A 536 -3.53 -3.46 -9.06
N ALA A 537 -3.92 -2.39 -8.38
CA ALA A 537 -3.32 -1.95 -7.12
C ALA A 537 -4.39 -1.86 -6.04
N HIS A 538 -4.00 -1.82 -4.77
CA HIS A 538 -4.93 -1.66 -3.65
C HIS A 538 -4.94 -0.21 -3.16
N ALA A 539 -6.09 0.46 -3.24
CA ALA A 539 -6.28 1.78 -2.62
C ALA A 539 -6.68 1.64 -1.15
N ILE A 540 -5.81 2.09 -0.25
CA ILE A 540 -6.01 1.93 1.20
C ILE A 540 -7.13 2.85 1.71
N MET A 541 -8.20 2.26 2.23
CA MET A 541 -9.37 2.98 2.78
C MET A 541 -9.86 2.35 4.10
N VAL A 542 -8.94 2.21 5.06
CA VAL A 542 -9.21 1.58 6.37
C VAL A 542 -10.17 2.38 7.27
N ASN A 543 -10.38 3.66 6.99
CA ASN A 543 -11.27 4.56 7.73
C ASN A 543 -12.52 4.93 6.90
N GLU A 544 -13.03 4.01 6.09
CA GLU A 544 -14.25 4.26 5.32
C GLU A 544 -15.50 4.14 6.20
N ASP A 545 -16.08 5.28 6.56
CA ASP A 545 -17.27 5.35 7.44
C ASP A 545 -18.57 4.98 6.71
N ASP A 546 -18.72 5.41 5.44
CA ASP A 546 -19.97 5.25 4.68
C ASP A 546 -20.17 3.82 4.15
N ASN A 547 -19.10 3.03 4.08
CA ASN A 547 -19.12 1.68 3.52
C ASN A 547 -18.26 0.71 4.35
N PRO A 548 -18.83 0.08 5.40
CA PRO A 548 -18.11 -0.82 6.28
C PRO A 548 -17.42 -1.99 5.55
N LYS A 549 -17.97 -2.43 4.40
CA LYS A 549 -17.39 -3.49 3.58
C LYS A 549 -16.00 -3.10 3.07
N VAL A 550 -15.82 -1.86 2.62
CA VAL A 550 -14.54 -1.34 2.12
C VAL A 550 -13.52 -1.25 3.25
N ALA A 551 -13.92 -0.72 4.42
CA ALA A 551 -13.04 -0.63 5.60
C ALA A 551 -12.59 -2.00 6.13
N LEU A 552 -13.50 -2.99 6.17
CA LEU A 552 -13.19 -4.36 6.59
C LEU A 552 -12.17 -5.01 5.66
N ARG A 553 -12.38 -4.86 4.34
CA ARG A 553 -11.43 -5.31 3.29
C ARG A 553 -10.13 -4.49 3.26
N GLY A 554 -10.05 -3.40 4.02
CA GLY A 554 -8.90 -2.49 4.08
C GLY A 554 -8.78 -1.53 2.90
N GLY A 555 -9.73 -1.54 1.96
CA GLY A 555 -9.67 -0.78 0.71
C GLY A 555 -10.42 -1.42 -0.44
N ASP A 556 -10.13 -0.96 -1.64
CA ASP A 556 -10.76 -1.38 -2.90
C ASP A 556 -9.72 -1.52 -4.02
N ASN A 557 -10.08 -2.26 -5.08
CA ASN A 557 -9.22 -2.40 -6.25
C ASN A 557 -9.11 -1.09 -7.02
N PHE A 558 -7.91 -0.54 -7.11
CA PHE A 558 -7.57 0.60 -7.93
C PHE A 558 -6.99 0.12 -9.25
N LEU A 559 -7.84 0.14 -10.28
CA LEU A 559 -7.48 -0.24 -11.64
C LEU A 559 -6.65 0.88 -12.28
N ILE A 560 -5.55 0.50 -12.92
CA ILE A 560 -4.72 1.37 -13.74
C ILE A 560 -4.58 0.73 -15.12
N SER A 561 -5.07 1.40 -16.17
CA SER A 561 -5.00 0.93 -17.55
C SER A 561 -4.85 2.10 -18.53
N PRO A 562 -4.43 1.88 -19.79
CA PRO A 562 -4.27 2.98 -20.76
C PRO A 562 -5.53 3.84 -21.00
N ALA A 563 -6.73 3.24 -20.90
CA ALA A 563 -8.02 3.93 -21.10
C ALA A 563 -8.65 4.44 -19.80
N ILE A 564 -8.63 3.63 -18.74
CA ILE A 564 -9.37 3.86 -17.49
C ILE A 564 -8.48 3.77 -16.25
N ILE A 565 -8.74 4.64 -15.26
CA ILE A 565 -8.11 4.61 -13.94
C ILE A 565 -9.10 4.92 -12.81
N GLY A 566 -9.01 4.22 -11.69
CA GLY A 566 -9.85 4.45 -10.50
C GLY A 566 -10.37 3.17 -9.85
N SER A 567 -11.39 3.30 -8.99
CA SER A 567 -11.99 2.17 -8.26
C SER A 567 -13.50 2.33 -8.10
N ALA A 568 -14.19 1.26 -7.68
CA ALA A 568 -15.63 1.32 -7.40
C ALA A 568 -15.95 2.28 -6.25
N ALA A 569 -15.08 2.34 -5.24
CA ALA A 569 -15.24 3.25 -4.10
C ALA A 569 -14.97 4.72 -4.45
N THR A 570 -14.07 5.00 -5.40
CA THR A 570 -13.61 6.37 -5.73
C THR A 570 -14.24 6.92 -7.02
N GLY A 571 -14.86 6.06 -7.82
CA GLY A 571 -15.23 6.34 -9.20
C GLY A 571 -14.02 6.20 -10.14
N TRP A 572 -14.31 6.12 -11.43
CA TRP A 572 -13.29 5.99 -12.48
C TRP A 572 -13.16 7.28 -13.29
N MET A 573 -12.03 7.42 -13.97
CA MET A 573 -11.78 8.49 -14.94
C MET A 573 -11.11 7.91 -16.17
N ARG A 574 -11.23 8.61 -17.31
CA ARG A 574 -10.33 8.38 -18.44
C ARG A 574 -8.89 8.64 -18.00
N THR A 575 -7.97 7.73 -18.32
CA THR A 575 -6.57 7.85 -17.90
C THR A 575 -5.93 9.13 -18.45
N SER A 576 -6.27 9.54 -19.66
CA SER A 576 -5.83 10.82 -20.25
C SER A 576 -6.25 12.03 -19.41
N ASP A 577 -7.51 12.08 -18.96
CA ASP A 577 -8.03 13.15 -18.11
C ASP A 577 -7.39 13.15 -16.72
N TYR A 578 -7.22 11.96 -16.14
CA TYR A 578 -6.54 11.80 -14.86
C TYR A 578 -5.09 12.30 -14.93
N LEU A 579 -4.32 11.89 -15.94
CA LEU A 579 -2.93 12.34 -16.13
C LEU A 579 -2.84 13.84 -16.36
N ARG A 580 -3.77 14.44 -17.09
CA ARG A 580 -3.85 15.89 -17.31
C ARG A 580 -4.05 16.65 -15.99
N LEU A 581 -4.86 16.11 -15.07
CA LEU A 581 -5.20 16.77 -13.81
C LEU A 581 -4.19 16.47 -12.69
N GLN A 582 -3.74 15.23 -12.55
CA GLN A 582 -2.81 14.79 -11.52
C GLN A 582 -1.34 15.10 -11.83
N GLY A 583 -0.93 14.91 -13.09
CA GLY A 583 0.46 14.77 -13.48
C GLY A 583 0.79 13.35 -13.97
N PRO A 584 2.04 13.12 -14.42
CA PRO A 584 2.42 11.85 -15.04
C PRO A 584 2.38 10.69 -14.05
N LEU A 585 1.79 9.58 -14.49
CA LEU A 585 1.88 8.26 -13.87
C LEU A 585 2.45 7.31 -14.92
N THR A 586 3.65 6.79 -14.65
CA THR A 586 4.40 5.94 -15.58
C THR A 586 3.99 4.48 -15.48
N LEU A 587 4.23 3.70 -16.53
CA LEU A 587 4.04 2.24 -16.47
C LEU A 587 4.89 1.63 -15.34
N ALA A 588 6.14 2.09 -15.19
CA ALA A 588 7.02 1.67 -14.10
C ALA A 588 6.44 1.99 -12.71
N SER A 589 5.87 3.18 -12.51
CA SER A 589 5.20 3.54 -11.24
C SER A 589 3.95 2.70 -10.99
N ALA A 590 3.17 2.39 -12.02
CA ALA A 590 1.98 1.54 -11.90
C ALA A 590 2.36 0.09 -11.52
N MET A 591 3.38 -0.47 -12.17
CA MET A 591 3.97 -1.77 -11.86
C MET A 591 4.47 -1.81 -10.40
N ALA A 592 5.27 -0.82 -9.99
CA ALA A 592 5.80 -0.74 -8.63
C ALA A 592 4.68 -0.58 -7.57
N ALA A 593 3.66 0.23 -7.85
CA ALA A 593 2.51 0.36 -6.95
C ALA A 593 1.75 -0.97 -6.80
N SER A 594 1.55 -1.70 -7.90
CA SER A 594 0.89 -3.02 -7.90
C SER A 594 1.69 -4.09 -7.12
N GLY A 595 3.01 -3.95 -6.98
CA GLY A 595 3.88 -4.84 -6.22
C GLY A 595 4.36 -4.31 -4.87
N ALA A 596 3.76 -3.24 -4.34
CA ALA A 596 4.22 -2.59 -3.11
C ALA A 596 3.73 -3.32 -1.83
N ALA A 597 4.28 -4.52 -1.58
CA ALA A 597 3.83 -5.41 -0.50
C ALA A 597 4.18 -4.89 0.92
N ALA A 598 5.30 -4.18 1.06
CA ALA A 598 5.70 -3.57 2.33
C ALA A 598 5.13 -2.15 2.45
N ASN A 599 3.94 -2.04 3.03
CA ASN A 599 3.23 -0.77 3.18
C ASN A 599 2.48 -0.62 4.51
N ALA A 600 2.45 0.61 5.04
CA ALA A 600 1.65 0.94 6.22
C ALA A 600 0.14 0.82 5.91
N ASN A 601 -0.67 0.49 6.91
CA ASN A 601 -2.14 0.34 6.80
C ASN A 601 -2.65 -0.70 5.77
N ALA A 602 -1.78 -1.52 5.19
CA ALA A 602 -2.13 -2.52 4.19
C ALA A 602 -1.58 -3.90 4.57
N GLY A 603 -2.16 -4.97 4.01
CA GLY A 603 -1.72 -6.35 4.24
C GLY A 603 -2.43 -7.33 3.33
N TYR A 604 -1.86 -8.52 3.15
CA TYR A 604 -2.36 -9.55 2.24
C TYR A 604 -3.84 -9.88 2.48
N ILE A 605 -4.65 -9.83 1.40
CA ILE A 605 -6.11 -10.00 1.41
C ILE A 605 -6.84 -8.99 2.33
N GLY A 606 -6.16 -7.91 2.72
CA GLY A 606 -6.69 -6.87 3.59
C GLY A 606 -6.40 -7.16 5.06
N THR A 607 -5.58 -8.15 5.40
CA THR A 607 -5.23 -8.49 6.78
C THR A 607 -3.71 -8.47 6.95
N GLY A 608 -3.20 -7.95 8.07
CA GLY A 608 -1.76 -7.86 8.28
C GLY A 608 -1.39 -7.05 9.53
N VAL A 609 -0.17 -7.26 10.03
CA VAL A 609 0.34 -6.56 11.23
C VAL A 609 0.74 -5.13 10.93
N THR A 610 1.05 -4.85 9.67
CA THR A 610 1.22 -3.50 9.13
C THR A 610 -0.09 -2.70 9.12
N ARG A 611 -1.24 -3.26 9.52
CA ARG A 611 -2.46 -2.49 9.85
C ARG A 611 -2.46 -1.92 11.27
N ASP A 612 -1.53 -2.32 12.13
CA ASP A 612 -1.43 -1.75 13.47
C ASP A 612 -1.07 -0.25 13.40
N ARG A 613 -1.71 0.57 14.24
CA ARG A 613 -1.58 2.03 14.20
C ARG A 613 -0.18 2.49 14.56
N PHE A 614 0.47 1.85 15.53
CA PHE A 614 1.79 2.27 16.00
C PHE A 614 2.86 1.89 14.99
N LEU A 615 2.81 0.67 14.44
CA LEU A 615 3.74 0.25 13.38
C LEU A 615 3.57 1.11 12.12
N SER A 616 2.32 1.38 11.71
CA SER A 616 2.02 2.24 10.56
C SER A 616 2.53 3.67 10.74
N ALA A 617 2.43 4.23 11.94
CA ALA A 617 2.95 5.55 12.25
C ALA A 617 4.48 5.57 12.15
N VAL A 618 5.20 4.56 12.66
CA VAL A 618 6.66 4.47 12.54
C VAL A 618 7.10 4.32 11.09
N MET A 619 6.46 3.44 10.31
CA MET A 619 6.72 3.32 8.87
C MET A 619 6.50 4.64 8.12
N SER A 620 5.47 5.41 8.53
CA SER A 620 5.19 6.73 7.96
C SER A 620 6.20 7.80 8.38
N ILE A 621 6.63 7.82 9.66
CA ILE A 621 7.67 8.73 10.17
C ILE A 621 9.00 8.46 9.46
N LEU A 622 9.34 7.19 9.22
CA LEU A 622 10.60 6.80 8.58
C LEU A 622 10.52 6.78 7.05
N ASN A 623 9.31 6.98 6.48
CA ASN A 623 9.00 6.80 5.07
C ASN A 623 9.47 5.44 4.49
N ILE A 624 9.47 4.40 5.33
CA ILE A 624 9.78 3.01 4.95
C ILE A 624 8.49 2.40 4.40
N ARG A 625 8.24 2.66 3.11
CA ARG A 625 7.06 2.20 2.38
C ARG A 625 7.38 2.06 0.90
N LEU A 626 6.81 1.04 0.26
CA LEU A 626 6.95 0.81 -1.19
C LEU A 626 5.81 1.42 -2.00
N GLY A 627 4.72 1.80 -1.35
CA GLY A 627 3.50 2.28 -2.00
C GLY A 627 3.62 3.68 -2.58
N LEU A 628 2.62 4.04 -3.37
CA LEU A 628 2.59 5.29 -4.13
C LEU A 628 1.42 6.16 -3.68
N TRP A 629 1.69 7.40 -3.25
CA TRP A 629 0.62 8.37 -3.05
C TRP A 629 0.20 8.99 -4.38
N VAL A 630 -1.09 8.94 -4.66
CA VAL A 630 -1.71 9.55 -5.84
C VAL A 630 -2.84 10.49 -5.41
N THR A 631 -3.25 11.41 -6.28
CA THR A 631 -4.45 12.22 -6.04
C THR A 631 -5.69 11.39 -6.34
N ASN A 632 -6.71 11.56 -5.51
CA ASN A 632 -7.95 10.81 -5.61
C ASN A 632 -8.76 11.23 -6.86
N PRO A 633 -9.18 10.31 -7.75
CA PRO A 633 -10.06 10.60 -8.89
C PRO A 633 -11.30 11.41 -8.50
N TRP A 634 -11.95 11.04 -7.40
CA TRP A 634 -13.12 11.74 -6.87
C TRP A 634 -12.83 13.23 -6.61
N LYS A 635 -11.65 13.53 -6.05
CA LYS A 635 -11.25 14.91 -5.73
C LYS A 635 -10.84 15.70 -6.98
N LEU A 636 -10.22 15.03 -7.95
CA LEU A 636 -9.85 15.64 -9.22
C LEU A 636 -11.10 16.05 -10.02
N ALA A 637 -12.12 15.18 -10.06
CA ALA A 637 -13.37 15.46 -10.77
C ALA A 637 -14.13 16.68 -10.22
N GLN A 638 -13.94 17.04 -8.95
CA GLN A 638 -14.53 18.24 -8.34
C GLN A 638 -13.73 19.52 -8.55
N THR A 639 -12.49 19.42 -9.04
CA THR A 639 -11.62 20.59 -9.15
C THR A 639 -11.98 21.37 -10.41
N THR A 640 -12.49 22.60 -10.26
CA THR A 640 -12.76 23.49 -11.40
C THR A 640 -11.45 23.90 -12.10
N SER A 641 -11.48 23.95 -13.43
CA SER A 641 -10.35 24.25 -14.32
C SER A 641 -9.59 25.56 -13.98
N SER A 642 -10.20 26.48 -13.22
CA SER A 642 -9.64 27.80 -12.89
C SER A 642 -8.71 27.85 -11.67
N SER A 643 -8.59 26.79 -10.84
CA SER A 643 -7.72 26.84 -9.65
C SER A 643 -6.27 26.44 -9.96
N ARG A 644 -5.44 27.46 -10.22
CA ARG A 644 -4.04 27.43 -10.69
C ARG A 644 -2.98 26.89 -9.71
N SER A 645 -3.35 26.33 -8.57
CA SER A 645 -2.35 25.85 -7.60
C SER A 645 -1.85 24.44 -7.97
N ARG A 646 -0.78 24.35 -8.79
CA ARG A 646 -0.02 23.09 -8.96
C ARG A 646 0.52 22.53 -7.63
N ARG A 647 0.78 23.43 -6.65
CA ARG A 647 1.22 23.11 -5.27
C ARG A 647 0.26 22.20 -4.51
N ALA A 648 -1.00 22.15 -4.92
CA ALA A 648 -2.06 21.39 -4.27
C ALA A 648 -2.10 19.88 -4.66
N ARG A 649 -1.16 19.39 -5.47
CA ARG A 649 -1.28 18.05 -6.11
C ARG A 649 -0.12 17.10 -5.83
N VAL A 650 0.97 17.59 -5.25
CA VAL A 650 2.14 16.77 -4.91
C VAL A 650 1.98 16.24 -3.49
N PRO A 651 2.16 14.93 -3.25
CA PRO A 651 2.17 14.38 -1.91
C PRO A 651 3.47 14.75 -1.20
N THR A 652 3.36 15.41 -0.06
CA THR A 652 4.47 15.93 0.76
C THR A 652 4.45 15.33 2.16
N TYR A 653 5.49 15.63 2.95
CA TYR A 653 5.59 15.18 4.34
C TYR A 653 4.43 15.70 5.19
N PHE A 654 3.93 16.91 4.94
CA PHE A 654 2.79 17.43 5.70
C PHE A 654 1.45 16.92 5.18
N ARG A 655 1.30 16.75 3.86
CA ARG A 655 0.07 16.25 3.25
C ARG A 655 0.41 15.36 2.05
N PRO A 656 0.16 14.04 2.09
CA PRO A 656 -0.55 13.28 3.12
C PRO A 656 0.32 12.72 4.26
N GLY A 657 1.64 12.92 4.28
CA GLY A 657 2.54 12.22 5.22
C GLY A 657 2.14 12.32 6.70
N LEU A 658 1.95 13.55 7.22
CA LEU A 658 1.53 13.79 8.60
C LEU A 658 0.05 13.45 8.79
N THR A 659 -0.83 13.94 7.91
CA THR A 659 -2.28 13.84 8.10
C THR A 659 -2.81 12.41 7.97
N SER A 660 -2.39 11.71 6.91
CA SER A 660 -2.87 10.36 6.61
C SER A 660 -1.91 9.31 7.15
N GLY A 661 -0.61 9.47 6.97
CA GLY A 661 0.38 8.47 7.41
C GLY A 661 0.53 8.42 8.92
N ILE A 662 0.98 9.52 9.55
CA ILE A 662 1.30 9.55 10.99
C ILE A 662 0.02 9.62 11.85
N LEU A 663 -0.90 10.53 11.53
CA LEU A 663 -2.12 10.74 12.33
C LEU A 663 -3.27 9.80 11.95
N GLY A 664 -3.22 9.21 10.76
CA GLY A 664 -4.22 8.24 10.33
C GLY A 664 -5.58 8.82 9.95
N PHE A 665 -5.71 10.10 9.58
CA PHE A 665 -7.02 10.71 9.28
C PHE A 665 -7.51 10.55 7.83
N GLY A 666 -6.64 10.27 6.86
CA GLY A 666 -6.96 10.42 5.44
C GLY A 666 -7.08 9.14 4.61
N HIS A 667 -7.36 7.98 5.22
CA HIS A 667 -7.57 6.71 4.49
C HIS A 667 -9.07 6.42 4.27
N HIS A 668 -9.74 7.24 3.48
CA HIS A 668 -11.17 7.10 3.13
C HIS A 668 -11.43 7.61 1.70
N ARG A 669 -12.54 7.23 1.05
CA ARG A 669 -12.82 7.45 -0.38
C ARG A 669 -12.93 8.92 -0.79
N LYS A 670 -13.15 9.83 0.15
CA LYS A 670 -13.25 11.29 -0.07
C LYS A 670 -11.93 12.02 0.24
N ALA A 671 -10.90 11.30 0.67
CA ALA A 671 -9.61 11.88 0.98
C ALA A 671 -8.97 12.50 -0.26
N ARG A 672 -8.13 13.52 -0.06
CA ARG A 672 -7.45 14.20 -1.17
C ARG A 672 -6.46 13.30 -1.90
N PHE A 673 -5.72 12.51 -1.14
CA PHE A 673 -4.72 11.59 -1.64
C PHE A 673 -5.12 10.16 -1.27
N LEU A 674 -4.81 9.23 -2.16
CA LEU A 674 -4.92 7.79 -1.93
C LEU A 674 -3.52 7.22 -1.89
N GLU A 675 -3.29 6.29 -0.96
CA GLU A 675 -2.09 5.47 -0.98
C GLU A 675 -2.40 4.17 -1.72
N LEU A 676 -1.65 3.92 -2.79
CA LEU A 676 -1.70 2.69 -3.55
C LEU A 676 -0.63 1.73 -3.01
N SER A 677 -1.03 0.49 -2.79
CA SER A 677 -0.16 -0.62 -2.36
C SER A 677 -0.39 -1.85 -3.23
N ASP A 678 0.27 -2.95 -2.90
CA ASP A 678 0.17 -4.22 -3.65
C ASP A 678 -1.29 -4.62 -3.92
N GLY A 679 -1.59 -4.97 -5.17
CA GLY A 679 -2.95 -5.39 -5.57
C GLY A 679 -3.44 -6.64 -4.82
N GLY A 680 -2.51 -7.49 -4.36
CA GLY A 680 -2.78 -8.66 -3.54
C GLY A 680 -3.31 -8.35 -2.14
N HIS A 681 -3.21 -7.10 -1.70
CA HIS A 681 -3.92 -6.64 -0.51
C HIS A 681 -5.44 -6.58 -0.73
N PHE A 682 -5.92 -6.48 -1.97
CA PHE A 682 -7.33 -6.62 -2.30
C PHE A 682 -7.67 -8.03 -2.80
N GLU A 683 -7.01 -8.45 -3.89
CA GLU A 683 -7.25 -9.71 -4.62
C GLU A 683 -6.00 -10.06 -5.43
N ASN A 684 -5.36 -11.21 -5.15
CA ASN A 684 -4.00 -11.48 -5.62
C ASN A 684 -3.88 -12.24 -6.95
N LEU A 685 -4.96 -12.82 -7.48
CA LEU A 685 -4.98 -13.54 -8.75
C LEU A 685 -5.14 -12.63 -9.97
N GLY A 686 -5.69 -11.40 -9.79
CA GLY A 686 -6.07 -10.52 -10.89
C GLY A 686 -7.35 -10.97 -11.61
N LEU A 687 -8.12 -11.88 -11.00
CA LEU A 687 -9.34 -12.46 -11.55
C LEU A 687 -10.52 -11.48 -11.48
N TYR A 688 -10.57 -10.64 -10.44
CA TYR A 688 -11.73 -9.82 -10.11
C TYR A 688 -12.16 -8.87 -11.25
N GLU A 689 -11.21 -8.18 -11.87
CA GLU A 689 -11.49 -7.25 -12.98
C GLU A 689 -11.85 -7.94 -14.30
N LEU A 690 -11.36 -9.15 -14.52
CA LEU A 690 -11.77 -9.96 -15.68
C LEU A 690 -13.23 -10.42 -15.51
N VAL A 691 -13.59 -10.85 -14.30
CA VAL A 691 -14.97 -11.23 -13.99
C VAL A 691 -15.92 -10.03 -14.09
N ARG A 692 -15.51 -8.82 -13.67
CA ARG A 692 -16.30 -7.59 -13.87
C ARG A 692 -16.72 -7.39 -15.34
N ARG A 693 -15.84 -7.72 -16.28
CA ARG A 693 -16.03 -7.60 -17.74
C ARG A 693 -16.85 -8.74 -18.36
N ARG A 694 -17.21 -9.75 -17.56
CA ARG A 694 -17.99 -10.94 -17.95
C ARG A 694 -17.37 -11.62 -19.18
N LEU A 695 -16.12 -12.08 -19.07
CA LEU A 695 -15.42 -12.75 -20.16
C LEU A 695 -15.97 -14.17 -20.39
N ASP A 696 -15.77 -14.70 -21.60
CA ASP A 696 -16.22 -16.03 -21.99
C ASP A 696 -15.19 -17.11 -21.59
N LEU A 697 -13.91 -16.74 -21.57
CA LEU A 697 -12.82 -17.57 -21.06
C LEU A 697 -11.85 -16.73 -20.23
N ILE A 698 -11.48 -17.24 -19.06
CA ILE A 698 -10.44 -16.67 -18.21
C ILE A 698 -9.41 -17.75 -17.91
N ILE A 699 -8.13 -17.48 -18.20
CA ILE A 699 -7.01 -18.29 -17.75
C ILE A 699 -6.35 -17.58 -16.56
N VAL A 700 -6.26 -18.23 -15.40
CA VAL A 700 -5.56 -17.70 -14.22
C VAL A 700 -4.26 -18.47 -14.03
N VAL A 701 -3.16 -17.73 -13.84
CA VAL A 701 -1.86 -18.27 -13.44
C VAL A 701 -1.61 -17.93 -11.98
N ASP A 702 -1.82 -18.90 -11.09
CA ASP A 702 -1.51 -18.80 -9.66
C ASP A 702 -0.09 -19.30 -9.36
N ALA A 703 0.80 -18.34 -9.16
CA ALA A 703 2.18 -18.54 -8.74
C ALA A 703 2.43 -18.10 -7.27
N GLU A 704 1.41 -18.12 -6.42
CA GLU A 704 1.51 -17.79 -5.00
C GLU A 704 2.26 -18.83 -4.18
N GLN A 705 2.80 -18.37 -3.05
CA GLN A 705 3.38 -19.25 -2.04
C GLN A 705 2.24 -19.96 -1.32
N ASP A 706 2.09 -21.24 -1.59
CA ASP A 706 1.00 -22.03 -1.02
C ASP A 706 1.41 -23.50 -0.88
N LYS A 707 2.37 -23.75 0.02
CA LYS A 707 2.94 -25.09 0.23
C LYS A 707 1.89 -26.15 0.62
N GLN A 708 0.79 -25.72 1.24
CA GLN A 708 -0.29 -26.59 1.69
C GLN A 708 -1.47 -26.65 0.71
N ILE A 709 -1.41 -25.91 -0.42
CA ILE A 709 -2.50 -25.83 -1.40
C ILE A 709 -3.83 -25.41 -0.72
N ASN A 710 -3.76 -24.40 0.15
CA ASN A 710 -4.93 -23.83 0.81
C ASN A 710 -5.80 -23.00 -0.16
N LEU A 711 -5.22 -22.56 -1.28
CA LEU A 711 -5.84 -21.74 -2.32
C LEU A 711 -6.54 -20.50 -1.75
N SER A 712 -5.93 -19.87 -0.74
CA SER A 712 -6.54 -18.78 0.02
C SER A 712 -6.94 -17.58 -0.85
N ALA A 713 -6.15 -17.28 -1.89
CA ALA A 713 -6.49 -16.26 -2.87
C ALA A 713 -7.70 -16.64 -3.72
N LEU A 714 -7.82 -17.89 -4.19
CA LEU A 714 -8.99 -18.35 -4.94
C LEU A 714 -10.26 -18.32 -4.09
N VAL A 715 -10.18 -18.77 -2.84
CA VAL A 715 -11.31 -18.72 -1.89
C VAL A 715 -11.75 -17.28 -1.64
N SER A 716 -10.80 -16.39 -1.32
CA SER A 716 -11.07 -14.97 -1.08
C SER A 716 -11.67 -14.28 -2.31
N SER A 717 -11.09 -14.53 -3.49
CA SER A 717 -11.56 -13.97 -4.77
C SER A 717 -12.97 -14.43 -5.10
N SER A 718 -13.24 -15.73 -4.97
CA SER A 718 -14.55 -16.33 -5.23
C SER A 718 -15.63 -15.72 -4.31
N ASN A 719 -15.32 -15.54 -3.03
CA ASN A 719 -16.24 -14.91 -2.08
C ASN A 719 -16.51 -13.44 -2.43
N ARG A 720 -15.48 -12.66 -2.80
CA ARG A 720 -15.63 -11.26 -3.20
C ARG A 720 -16.43 -11.11 -4.49
N ILE A 721 -16.13 -11.95 -5.49
CA ILE A 721 -16.86 -12.02 -6.77
C ILE A 721 -18.34 -12.35 -6.54
N LYS A 722 -18.62 -13.33 -5.68
CA LYS A 722 -19.99 -13.70 -5.33
C LYS A 722 -20.72 -12.57 -4.61
N GLU A 723 -20.05 -11.88 -3.70
CA GLU A 723 -20.64 -10.77 -2.94
C GLU A 723 -20.95 -9.57 -3.84
N ASP A 724 -20.00 -9.16 -4.67
CA ASP A 724 -20.05 -7.92 -5.45
C ASP A 724 -20.76 -8.07 -6.79
N PHE A 725 -20.56 -9.19 -7.50
CA PHE A 725 -21.09 -9.41 -8.85
C PHE A 725 -22.20 -10.45 -8.92
N LYS A 726 -22.55 -11.09 -7.79
CA LYS A 726 -23.50 -12.22 -7.73
C LYS A 726 -23.13 -13.36 -8.68
N THR A 727 -21.85 -13.46 -9.02
CA THR A 727 -21.28 -14.45 -9.94
C THR A 727 -20.71 -15.61 -9.12
N VAL A 728 -20.91 -16.84 -9.58
CA VAL A 728 -20.45 -18.05 -8.86
C VAL A 728 -19.50 -18.85 -9.74
N ILE A 729 -18.40 -19.31 -9.15
CA ILE A 729 -17.46 -20.22 -9.81
C ILE A 729 -17.80 -21.65 -9.35
N ARG A 730 -18.08 -22.55 -10.30
CA ARG A 730 -18.44 -23.95 -10.03
C ARG A 730 -17.36 -24.90 -10.54
N PHE A 731 -16.83 -25.70 -9.63
CA PHE A 731 -15.91 -26.78 -9.98
C PHE A 731 -16.67 -28.03 -10.40
N LEU A 732 -16.06 -28.82 -11.28
CA LEU A 732 -16.62 -30.10 -11.68
C LEU A 732 -16.53 -31.12 -10.52
N PRO A 733 -17.56 -31.95 -10.32
CA PRO A 733 -17.53 -33.02 -9.31
C PRO A 733 -16.33 -33.96 -9.51
N GLY A 734 -15.51 -34.13 -8.46
CA GLY A 734 -14.33 -35.01 -8.48
C GLY A 734 -13.15 -34.52 -9.31
N LYS A 735 -13.19 -33.28 -9.81
CA LYS A 735 -12.09 -32.60 -10.51
C LYS A 735 -11.93 -31.16 -10.00
N GLY A 736 -12.10 -30.98 -8.69
CA GLY A 736 -11.88 -29.72 -8.00
C GLY A 736 -10.41 -29.52 -7.60
N PRO A 737 -10.15 -28.65 -6.61
CA PRO A 737 -8.82 -28.37 -6.06
C PRO A 737 -7.96 -29.59 -5.69
N GLU A 738 -8.57 -30.74 -5.41
CA GLU A 738 -7.90 -31.99 -5.05
C GLU A 738 -6.90 -32.48 -6.12
N VAL A 739 -7.02 -32.05 -7.38
CA VAL A 739 -6.08 -32.41 -8.45
C VAL A 739 -4.68 -31.84 -8.26
N PHE A 740 -4.54 -30.81 -7.41
CA PHE A 740 -3.27 -30.16 -7.09
C PHE A 740 -2.52 -30.85 -5.94
N LEU A 741 -3.21 -31.70 -5.17
CA LEU A 741 -2.59 -32.43 -4.07
C LEU A 741 -1.66 -33.50 -4.65
N GLY A 742 -0.39 -33.43 -4.27
CA GLY A 742 0.63 -34.35 -4.76
C GLY A 742 0.59 -35.70 -4.05
N GLU A 743 0.78 -36.77 -4.81
CA GLU A 743 1.01 -38.12 -4.25
C GLU A 743 2.52 -38.40 -4.28
N GLU A 744 3.08 -38.86 -3.15
CA GLU A 744 4.51 -39.17 -3.06
C GLU A 744 4.88 -40.33 -3.97
N THR A 745 5.92 -40.13 -4.77
CA THR A 745 6.45 -41.16 -5.66
C THR A 745 7.75 -41.75 -5.07
N LYS A 746 7.76 -43.08 -4.91
CA LYS A 746 8.92 -43.81 -4.35
C LYS A 746 9.99 -44.11 -5.39
N ASP A 747 9.59 -44.33 -6.64
CA ASP A 747 10.46 -44.80 -7.73
C ASP A 747 10.86 -43.69 -8.71
N LYS A 748 10.69 -42.41 -8.34
CA LYS A 748 11.02 -41.26 -9.20
C LYS A 748 12.06 -40.36 -8.53
N TYR A 749 12.87 -39.71 -9.37
CA TYR A 749 13.84 -38.71 -8.94
C TYR A 749 13.20 -37.31 -8.90
N PRO A 750 13.46 -36.49 -7.86
CA PRO A 750 14.04 -36.84 -6.58
C PRO A 750 13.13 -37.73 -5.71
N HIS A 751 13.74 -38.55 -4.84
CA HIS A 751 13.02 -39.50 -3.99
C HIS A 751 12.03 -38.78 -3.05
N GLY A 752 10.81 -39.32 -2.93
CA GLY A 752 9.75 -38.74 -2.08
C GLY A 752 9.13 -37.47 -2.66
N LEU A 753 9.28 -37.24 -3.97
CA LEU A 753 8.65 -36.12 -4.64
C LEU A 753 7.13 -36.34 -4.73
N ALA A 754 6.37 -35.42 -4.14
CA ALA A 754 4.93 -35.33 -4.30
C ALA A 754 4.60 -34.72 -5.67
N LEU A 755 3.99 -35.53 -6.55
CA LEU A 755 3.57 -35.10 -7.89
C LEU A 755 2.06 -34.83 -7.90
N ALA A 756 1.68 -33.61 -8.26
CA ALA A 756 0.27 -33.25 -8.48
C ALA A 756 -0.29 -34.00 -9.69
N LYS A 757 -1.58 -34.32 -9.66
CA LYS A 757 -2.28 -34.99 -10.78
C LYS A 757 -2.44 -34.08 -11.98
N SER A 758 -2.56 -32.78 -11.74
CA SER A 758 -2.70 -31.77 -12.78
C SER A 758 -2.05 -30.45 -12.36
N PRO A 759 -1.48 -29.68 -13.31
CA PRO A 759 -1.05 -28.31 -13.04
C PRO A 759 -2.21 -27.30 -13.19
N PHE A 760 -3.38 -27.75 -13.67
CA PHE A 760 -4.55 -26.89 -13.85
C PHE A 760 -5.88 -27.59 -13.53
N LEU A 761 -6.92 -26.80 -13.31
CA LEU A 761 -8.31 -27.25 -13.28
C LEU A 761 -9.19 -26.37 -14.16
N VAL A 762 -10.40 -26.84 -14.46
CA VAL A 762 -11.41 -26.08 -15.20
C VAL A 762 -12.68 -25.95 -14.36
N ALA A 763 -13.26 -24.75 -14.36
CA ALA A 763 -14.48 -24.42 -13.64
C ALA A 763 -15.41 -23.57 -14.53
N GLU A 764 -16.70 -23.62 -14.26
CA GLU A 764 -17.70 -22.76 -14.91
C GLU A 764 -17.87 -21.46 -14.11
N ILE A 765 -18.12 -20.36 -14.80
CA ILE A 765 -18.41 -19.04 -14.22
C ILE A 765 -19.86 -18.66 -14.56
N ASP A 766 -20.74 -18.69 -13.58
CA ASP A 766 -22.14 -18.31 -13.74
C ASP A 766 -22.31 -16.80 -13.61
N TYR A 767 -22.46 -16.10 -14.74
CA TYR A 767 -22.76 -14.67 -14.73
C TYR A 767 -24.28 -14.44 -14.75
N PRO A 768 -24.85 -13.78 -13.73
CA PRO A 768 -26.27 -13.46 -13.70
C PRO A 768 -26.64 -12.41 -14.76
N ALA A 769 -27.93 -12.35 -15.11
CA ALA A 769 -28.45 -11.24 -15.90
C ALA A 769 -28.27 -9.92 -15.13
N LYS A 770 -27.80 -8.86 -15.80
CA LYS A 770 -27.75 -7.51 -15.22
C LYS A 770 -29.03 -6.74 -15.63
N ASP A 771 -29.62 -6.09 -14.63
CA ASP A 771 -30.86 -5.27 -14.63
C ASP A 771 -32.20 -6.02 -14.81
N GLY A 772 -33.11 -5.86 -13.84
CA GLY A 772 -34.37 -6.59 -13.74
C GLY A 772 -35.40 -6.29 -14.85
N ALA A 773 -36.00 -7.38 -15.36
CA ALA A 773 -37.31 -7.52 -16.02
C ALA A 773 -37.59 -6.76 -17.34
N GLY A 774 -37.53 -7.50 -18.46
CA GLY A 774 -38.19 -7.19 -19.74
C GLY A 774 -37.29 -7.35 -20.98
N PRO A 775 -37.72 -8.06 -22.05
CA PRO A 775 -36.87 -8.41 -23.21
C PRO A 775 -36.59 -7.25 -24.21
N ALA A 776 -36.63 -5.98 -23.81
CA ALA A 776 -36.54 -4.87 -24.77
C ALA A 776 -35.90 -3.56 -24.21
N LYS A 777 -34.91 -3.63 -23.31
CA LYS A 777 -34.07 -2.46 -22.99
C LYS A 777 -32.69 -2.58 -23.63
N VAL A 778 -32.33 -1.57 -24.42
CA VAL A 778 -30.97 -1.36 -24.95
C VAL A 778 -30.00 -1.27 -23.75
N GLY A 779 -29.10 -2.25 -23.62
CA GLY A 779 -28.14 -2.35 -22.51
C GLY A 779 -28.30 -3.56 -21.59
N ALA A 780 -29.40 -4.33 -21.70
CA ALA A 780 -29.58 -5.55 -20.90
C ALA A 780 -28.55 -6.63 -21.30
N SER A 781 -27.77 -7.12 -20.33
CA SER A 781 -26.80 -8.21 -20.57
C SER A 781 -27.37 -9.52 -20.01
N PRO A 782 -27.74 -10.50 -20.87
CA PRO A 782 -28.40 -11.73 -20.44
C PRO A 782 -27.51 -12.54 -19.50
N ALA A 783 -28.10 -13.47 -18.74
CA ALA A 783 -27.33 -14.46 -18.00
C ALA A 783 -26.48 -15.28 -18.98
N LYS A 784 -25.24 -15.59 -18.60
CA LYS A 784 -24.34 -16.41 -19.41
C LYS A 784 -23.37 -17.20 -18.55
N THR A 785 -22.87 -18.30 -19.10
CA THR A 785 -21.82 -19.11 -18.48
C THR A 785 -20.50 -18.86 -19.22
N GLY A 786 -19.46 -18.51 -18.47
CA GLY A 786 -18.08 -18.47 -18.96
C GLY A 786 -17.27 -19.64 -18.41
N LEU A 787 -16.02 -19.76 -18.84
CA LEU A 787 -15.10 -20.81 -18.40
C LEU A 787 -13.88 -20.21 -17.69
N LEU A 788 -13.47 -20.82 -16.59
CA LEU A 788 -12.25 -20.53 -15.86
C LEU A 788 -11.28 -21.70 -16.03
N ILE A 789 -10.09 -21.45 -16.57
CA ILE A 789 -8.96 -22.37 -16.49
C ILE A 789 -8.02 -21.85 -15.42
N TYR A 790 -7.89 -22.57 -14.31
CA TYR A 790 -7.06 -22.16 -13.17
C TYR A 790 -5.80 -23.01 -13.12
N MET A 791 -4.64 -22.39 -13.34
CA MET A 791 -3.34 -23.05 -13.25
C MET A 791 -2.69 -22.75 -11.91
N LYS A 792 -2.21 -23.79 -11.22
CA LYS A 792 -1.44 -23.66 -9.99
C LYS A 792 0.00 -24.07 -10.24
N SER A 793 0.93 -23.31 -9.67
CA SER A 793 2.33 -23.69 -9.52
C SER A 793 2.48 -24.98 -8.68
N THR A 794 2.43 -26.13 -9.35
CA THR A 794 2.62 -27.46 -8.75
C THR A 794 3.62 -28.26 -9.56
N ILE A 795 4.32 -29.16 -8.88
CA ILE A 795 5.24 -30.08 -9.56
C ILE A 795 4.41 -31.23 -10.13
N VAL A 796 4.52 -31.42 -11.44
CA VAL A 796 3.84 -32.47 -12.20
C VAL A 796 4.86 -33.32 -12.94
N GLN A 797 4.41 -34.46 -13.46
CA GLN A 797 5.25 -35.31 -14.29
C GLN A 797 5.66 -34.57 -15.59
N GLY A 798 6.85 -34.89 -16.10
CA GLY A 798 7.35 -34.35 -17.37
C GLY A 798 8.23 -33.10 -17.25
N LEU A 799 8.59 -32.68 -16.03
CA LEU A 799 9.66 -31.70 -15.84
C LEU A 799 11.01 -32.30 -16.19
N ASP A 800 11.92 -31.45 -16.66
CA ASP A 800 13.26 -31.85 -17.09
C ASP A 800 14.19 -32.14 -15.90
N PHE A 801 15.33 -32.77 -16.20
CA PHE A 801 16.30 -33.16 -15.17
C PHE A 801 16.81 -31.97 -14.36
N ALA A 802 17.05 -30.80 -14.99
CA ALA A 802 17.57 -29.63 -14.29
C ALA A 802 16.56 -29.05 -13.30
N THR A 803 15.28 -28.92 -13.70
CA THR A 803 14.21 -28.47 -12.78
C THR A 803 13.99 -29.45 -11.63
N LEU A 804 14.01 -30.77 -11.90
CA LEU A 804 13.90 -31.80 -10.86
C LEU A 804 15.13 -31.80 -9.94
N GLY A 805 16.33 -31.56 -10.47
CA GLY A 805 17.56 -31.39 -9.71
C GLY A 805 17.53 -30.16 -8.81
N TYR A 806 17.00 -29.03 -9.30
CA TYR A 806 16.77 -27.83 -8.49
C TYR A 806 15.84 -28.13 -7.31
N ARG A 807 14.74 -28.86 -7.53
CA ARG A 807 13.84 -29.33 -6.46
C ARG A 807 14.53 -30.28 -5.47
N ALA A 808 15.47 -31.11 -5.92
CA ALA A 808 16.21 -32.03 -5.05
C ALA A 808 17.04 -31.27 -4.00
N ILE A 809 17.57 -30.11 -4.38
CA ILE A 809 18.39 -29.25 -3.51
C ILE A 809 17.50 -28.26 -2.72
N ASN A 810 16.39 -27.82 -3.31
CA ASN A 810 15.49 -26.81 -2.74
C ASN A 810 14.11 -27.42 -2.41
N ALA A 811 13.96 -27.92 -1.19
CA ALA A 811 12.74 -28.62 -0.76
C ALA A 811 11.46 -27.78 -0.80
N ASP A 812 11.59 -26.46 -0.70
CA ASP A 812 10.45 -25.53 -0.75
C ASP A 812 10.00 -25.19 -2.17
N PHE A 813 10.73 -25.57 -3.23
CA PHE A 813 10.26 -25.38 -4.61
C PHE A 813 8.97 -26.19 -4.84
N PRO A 814 7.92 -25.61 -5.48
CA PRO A 814 7.85 -24.29 -6.12
C PRO A 814 7.25 -23.19 -5.22
N HIS A 815 7.15 -23.41 -3.91
CA HIS A 815 6.56 -22.49 -2.93
C HIS A 815 7.60 -21.82 -2.01
N GLN A 816 8.80 -21.50 -2.53
CA GLN A 816 9.79 -20.68 -1.81
C GLN A 816 9.19 -19.33 -1.40
N THR A 817 9.70 -18.73 -0.31
CA THR A 817 9.09 -17.53 0.30
C THR A 817 9.01 -16.33 -0.65
N THR A 818 7.92 -15.56 -0.60
CA THR A 818 7.80 -14.28 -1.33
C THR A 818 8.73 -13.19 -0.79
N VAL A 819 9.37 -13.36 0.37
CA VAL A 819 10.39 -12.42 0.87
C VAL A 819 11.68 -12.53 0.04
N ASP A 820 11.92 -13.67 -0.59
CA ASP A 820 13.05 -13.85 -1.50
C ASP A 820 12.77 -13.12 -2.82
N GLN A 821 13.54 -12.05 -3.05
CA GLN A 821 13.50 -11.24 -4.25
C GLN A 821 14.85 -11.30 -5.00
N PHE A 822 15.70 -12.28 -4.68
CA PHE A 822 17.10 -12.36 -5.11
C PHE A 822 17.35 -13.60 -5.98
N PHE A 823 16.51 -13.81 -7.01
CA PHE A 823 16.56 -15.02 -7.83
C PHE A 823 17.89 -15.14 -8.56
N ASP A 824 18.57 -16.26 -8.34
CA ASP A 824 19.72 -16.67 -9.15
C ASP A 824 19.27 -17.25 -10.51
N PRO A 825 20.19 -17.38 -11.50
CA PRO A 825 19.84 -17.89 -12.82
C PRO A 825 19.22 -19.29 -12.86
N ASP A 826 19.60 -20.19 -11.94
CA ASP A 826 19.11 -21.58 -11.90
C ASP A 826 17.71 -21.63 -11.32
N GLN A 827 17.47 -20.89 -10.23
CA GLN A 827 16.15 -20.68 -9.65
C GLN A 827 15.20 -20.05 -10.67
N PHE A 828 15.65 -19.02 -11.39
CA PHE A 828 14.85 -18.39 -12.44
C PHE A 828 14.47 -19.40 -13.52
N GLN A 829 15.43 -20.19 -14.02
CA GLN A 829 15.17 -21.15 -15.09
C GLN A 829 14.19 -22.24 -14.63
N ALA A 830 14.35 -22.79 -13.43
CA ALA A 830 13.44 -23.80 -12.87
C ALA A 830 11.99 -23.31 -12.76
N TYR A 831 11.77 -22.07 -12.32
CA TYR A 831 10.42 -21.49 -12.24
C TYR A 831 9.81 -21.18 -13.62
N ARG A 832 10.63 -20.74 -14.57
CA ARG A 832 10.19 -20.51 -15.95
C ARG A 832 9.80 -21.83 -16.62
N ASP A 833 10.61 -22.87 -16.48
CA ASP A 833 10.32 -24.19 -17.05
C ASP A 833 9.09 -24.84 -16.42
N LEU A 834 8.89 -24.66 -15.12
CA LEU A 834 7.65 -25.06 -14.45
C LEU A 834 6.43 -24.44 -15.13
N GLY A 835 6.40 -23.11 -15.30
CA GLY A 835 5.29 -22.41 -15.94
C GLY A 835 5.07 -22.84 -17.39
N ARG A 836 6.15 -22.98 -18.16
CA ARG A 836 6.11 -23.39 -19.57
C ARG A 836 5.58 -24.81 -19.72
N ASN A 837 6.02 -25.75 -18.88
CA ASN A 837 5.53 -27.13 -18.90
C ASN A 837 4.06 -27.21 -18.47
N SER A 838 3.67 -26.53 -17.39
CA SER A 838 2.28 -26.46 -16.95
C SER A 838 1.35 -25.92 -18.04
N CYS A 839 1.79 -24.89 -18.77
CA CYS A 839 1.06 -24.37 -19.92
C CYS A 839 0.99 -25.39 -21.08
N SER A 840 2.08 -26.11 -21.35
CA SER A 840 2.12 -27.13 -22.40
C SER A 840 1.10 -28.24 -22.14
N ILE A 841 1.04 -28.74 -20.90
CA ILE A 841 0.09 -29.77 -20.46
C ILE A 841 -1.34 -29.23 -20.65
N MET A 842 -1.66 -28.06 -20.09
CA MET A 842 -2.98 -27.43 -20.22
C MET A 842 -3.40 -27.26 -21.68
N ALA A 843 -2.54 -26.66 -22.51
CA ALA A 843 -2.88 -26.33 -23.90
C ALA A 843 -3.08 -27.57 -24.77
N THR A 844 -2.32 -28.64 -24.51
CA THR A 844 -2.42 -29.91 -25.24
C THR A 844 -3.65 -30.70 -24.79
N THR A 845 -3.87 -30.84 -23.48
CA THR A 845 -5.01 -31.57 -22.92
C THR A 845 -6.35 -30.97 -23.37
N LEU A 846 -6.44 -29.65 -23.40
CA LEU A 846 -7.67 -28.96 -23.81
C LEU A 846 -7.74 -28.69 -25.32
N ASP A 847 -6.68 -28.99 -26.08
CA ASP A 847 -6.55 -28.65 -27.50
C ASP A 847 -6.96 -27.18 -27.75
N LEU A 848 -6.31 -26.27 -27.01
CA LEU A 848 -6.65 -24.85 -27.03
C LEU A 848 -6.44 -24.24 -28.41
N ALA A 849 -5.51 -24.76 -29.23
CA ALA A 849 -5.29 -24.25 -30.58
C ALA A 849 -6.58 -24.31 -31.41
N THR A 850 -7.30 -25.43 -31.33
CA THR A 850 -8.53 -25.66 -32.09
C THR A 850 -9.76 -25.10 -31.37
N ASN A 851 -9.84 -25.26 -30.05
CA ASN A 851 -11.10 -25.08 -29.30
C ASN A 851 -11.15 -23.81 -28.44
N PHE A 852 -10.19 -22.88 -28.57
CA PHE A 852 -10.10 -21.68 -27.72
C PHE A 852 -11.40 -20.89 -27.62
N ASP A 853 -12.17 -20.76 -28.71
CA ASP A 853 -13.43 -19.99 -28.77
C ASP A 853 -14.67 -20.86 -28.53
N ASN A 854 -14.50 -22.12 -28.09
CA ASN A 854 -15.57 -23.07 -27.84
C ASN A 854 -15.54 -23.61 -26.39
N PRO A 855 -16.05 -22.84 -25.40
CA PRO A 855 -16.05 -23.24 -24.00
C PRO A 855 -16.70 -24.59 -23.70
N ALA A 856 -17.74 -24.96 -24.46
CA ALA A 856 -18.44 -26.23 -24.26
C ALA A 856 -17.55 -27.44 -24.61
N GLU A 857 -16.78 -27.33 -25.70
CA GLU A 857 -15.84 -28.38 -26.10
C GLU A 857 -14.62 -28.44 -25.16
N LEU A 858 -14.12 -27.29 -24.68
CA LEU A 858 -13.07 -27.25 -23.67
C LEU A 858 -13.50 -27.96 -22.37
N LEU A 859 -14.73 -27.69 -21.92
CA LEU A 859 -15.30 -28.32 -20.73
C LEU A 859 -15.46 -29.83 -20.93
N LYS A 860 -15.99 -30.26 -22.08
CA LYS A 860 -16.15 -31.67 -22.43
C LYS A 860 -14.81 -32.41 -22.44
N ARG A 861 -13.78 -31.84 -23.07
CA ARG A 861 -12.42 -32.42 -23.07
C ARG A 861 -11.86 -32.57 -21.67
N TYR A 862 -12.05 -31.58 -20.81
CA TYR A 862 -11.63 -31.68 -19.41
C TYR A 862 -12.44 -32.72 -18.63
N GLN A 863 -13.74 -32.89 -18.91
CA GLN A 863 -14.59 -33.95 -18.33
C GLN A 863 -14.14 -35.35 -18.76
N ASP A 864 -13.71 -35.51 -20.00
CA ASP A 864 -13.26 -36.80 -20.54
C ASP A 864 -11.82 -37.15 -20.13
N TRP A 865 -10.98 -36.14 -19.85
CA TRP A 865 -9.57 -36.32 -19.47
C TRP A 865 -9.40 -36.89 -18.04
N LYS A 866 -8.44 -37.77 -17.82
CA LYS A 866 -8.11 -38.32 -16.49
C LYS A 866 -6.85 -37.65 -15.95
N PRO A 867 -6.92 -36.87 -14.85
CA PRO A 867 -5.73 -36.29 -14.23
C PRO A 867 -4.74 -37.37 -13.77
N GLY A 868 -3.44 -37.14 -13.96
CA GLY A 868 -2.36 -38.05 -13.55
C GLY A 868 -1.97 -39.12 -14.58
N THR A 869 -2.63 -39.15 -15.75
CA THR A 869 -2.19 -39.90 -16.95
C THR A 869 -1.57 -38.94 -17.95
#